data_AF-A0A6I6DF26-F1
#
_entry.id   AF-A0A6I6DF26-F1
#
_cell.length_a   1.000
_cell.length_b   1.000
_cell.length_c   1.000
_cell.angle_alpha   90.00
_cell.angle_beta   90.00
_cell.angle_gamma   90.00
#
_symmetry.space_group_name_H-M   'P 1'
#
loop_
_entity.id
_entity.type
_entity.pdbx_description
1 polymer ?
#
loop_
_entity_poly.entity_id
_entity_poly.type
_entity_poly.pdbx_seq_one_letter_code
_entity_poly.pdbx_strand_id
1 'polypeptide(L)'
;MKLISLLGTTDYKKTVYEFDGISVETSFFQKAIIEAKKPTEVIVFLTNRAYEKNWELLIENLDTNIPIKPVIIPEGQNEEEYWEIFSIFINEISENEELVFDITNSFRSIPMIIALLIAYVRAVKNCTVNGVYYGAFEKGVPVTPAVDLSIFADLLEWIKGLEDFIKYGDSKVIVELIKSIDLKQNNEPITYLNELADNLQEIDLCLHFSRSKQLSDALTKYSINIKSNRTEIETEVKKRAKPLYPMLAKIEKDFSMMVDSDFAQCSINLIDWLLTHEQYAQAFSYMRELYISKILIKIYGSSENEIYDFKKREEISNKLSEEFKKNNKEPKIISLWGNLIDYRNAIAHCGFKDSSPNFDKKSIENIFARFKSVINENGKNDWNKLTSILTGKSLLETDNNKQPQTDNLKDINLSKETDKTILISTLGTSDYGVATYEFKKKDENIRVETKLFQKVVVQALKPDKTIIIVTEAAKRIHKKALEDELTEYDRLNFVDIPDGRNEEELWDIFFSIINNVEDNSKVIFDITHGFRSIPFINLIAIYYLKVVKNCVIEAVYYGAYEARKDKDGVKISPTFDLTRFVTMLDWIRGIYDFIDYGDQNLLAKLINNEHQLAYQRNSDLTPKVMKKVSNNLENISSCLNFNNSEKLKQVMGLYEKIDYTKMSSEIEQWAKPYIPILERFENEFEKLNENEFDKRYSYLVEWLINHSQYWQAVTNMHEVLITKLILNNPNYSGEGYLIEKYRDKYNDLLNELVKTNSKDIEILDFWKQLKELRNDITHCGYRENPFLASLDKQEEIKELQKRFNNIIFEKNTDDWNSFLILLNKAENDMQLK
;
A
#
# COMPACT_ATOMS: atom_id res chain seq x y z
N MET A 1 11.87 24.37 11.58
CA MET A 1 12.71 23.22 11.19
C MET A 1 13.72 22.87 12.27
N LYS A 2 13.77 21.60 12.69
CA LYS A 2 14.66 21.05 13.72
C LYS A 2 15.80 20.23 13.09
N LEU A 3 17.03 20.34 13.60
CA LEU A 3 18.16 19.49 13.18
C LEU A 3 18.29 18.31 14.15
N ILE A 4 18.15 17.09 13.62
CA ILE A 4 18.43 15.84 14.30
C ILE A 4 19.84 15.39 13.90
N SER A 5 20.78 15.41 14.84
CA SER A 5 22.19 15.08 14.58
C SER A 5 22.72 14.04 15.55
N LEU A 6 23.85 13.44 15.19
CA LEU A 6 24.53 12.41 15.95
C LEU A 6 25.95 12.84 16.33
N LEU A 7 26.38 12.50 17.55
CA LEU A 7 27.76 12.68 18.00
C LEU A 7 28.40 11.34 18.38
N GLY A 8 29.47 10.98 17.68
CA GLY A 8 30.29 9.79 17.95
C GLY A 8 31.52 10.07 18.81
N THR A 9 32.25 9.00 19.13
CA THR A 9 33.50 9.01 19.93
C THR A 9 34.77 9.16 19.08
N THR A 10 34.63 9.39 17.77
CA THR A 10 35.78 9.57 16.86
C THR A 10 36.61 10.80 17.24
N ASP A 11 37.89 10.78 16.87
CA ASP A 11 38.72 11.98 16.97
C ASP A 11 38.42 12.89 15.79
N TYR A 12 37.66 13.96 16.06
CA TYR A 12 37.26 14.92 15.05
C TYR A 12 38.47 15.75 14.59
N LYS A 13 38.58 15.93 13.27
CA LYS A 13 39.67 16.67 12.65
C LYS A 13 39.10 17.83 11.86
N LYS A 14 39.80 18.96 11.93
CA LYS A 14 39.44 20.14 11.16
C LYS A 14 39.53 19.82 9.67
N THR A 15 38.50 20.21 8.93
CA THR A 15 38.41 20.10 7.48
C THR A 15 37.56 21.26 6.95
N VAL A 16 37.55 21.46 5.62
CA VAL A 16 36.63 22.39 4.97
C VAL A 16 35.47 21.58 4.41
N TYR A 17 34.27 21.76 4.99
CA TYR A 17 33.05 21.19 4.44
C TYR A 17 32.51 22.10 3.34
N GLU A 18 32.28 21.55 2.16
CA GLU A 18 31.49 22.19 1.11
C GLU A 18 30.06 21.67 1.17
N PHE A 19 29.11 22.55 1.47
CA PHE A 19 27.72 22.20 1.66
C PHE A 19 26.82 23.36 1.22
N ASP A 20 25.81 23.09 0.39
CA ASP A 20 24.76 24.06 0.02
C ASP A 20 25.31 25.42 -0.48
N GLY A 21 26.41 25.38 -1.26
CA GLY A 21 27.06 26.58 -1.80
C GLY A 21 27.92 27.38 -0.80
N ILE A 22 28.07 26.90 0.44
CA ILE A 22 28.96 27.48 1.44
C ILE A 22 30.14 26.58 1.75
N SER A 23 31.24 27.17 2.22
CA SER A 23 32.44 26.47 2.68
C SER A 23 32.68 26.80 4.15
N VAL A 24 32.65 25.77 5.01
CA VAL A 24 32.77 25.95 6.46
C VAL A 24 33.96 25.14 6.97
N GLU A 25 34.97 25.82 7.49
CA GLU A 25 36.13 25.17 8.11
C GLU A 25 35.82 24.82 9.57
N THR A 26 35.65 23.53 9.86
CA THR A 26 35.22 23.04 11.17
C THR A 26 35.65 21.59 11.39
N SER A 27 35.71 21.16 12.64
CA SER A 27 35.86 19.74 13.00
C SER A 27 34.52 18.99 13.05
N PHE A 28 33.41 19.72 13.11
CA PHE A 28 32.06 19.19 13.32
C PHE A 28 31.13 19.63 12.19
N PHE A 29 30.66 18.66 11.40
CA PHE A 29 29.76 18.90 10.27
C PHE A 29 28.46 19.60 10.67
N GLN A 30 28.00 19.40 11.91
CA GLN A 30 26.86 20.08 12.50
C GLN A 30 26.92 21.60 12.32
N LYS A 31 28.12 22.21 12.42
CA LYS A 31 28.30 23.64 12.19
C LYS A 31 27.93 24.04 10.76
N ALA A 32 28.41 23.27 9.78
CA ALA A 32 28.13 23.54 8.36
C ALA A 32 26.62 23.43 8.08
N ILE A 33 25.92 22.46 8.66
CA ILE A 33 24.47 22.34 8.52
C ILE A 33 23.75 23.51 9.16
N ILE A 34 24.15 23.92 10.38
CA ILE A 34 23.53 25.05 11.08
C ILE A 34 23.65 26.34 10.26
N GLU A 35 24.84 26.62 9.71
CA GLU A 35 25.07 27.82 8.89
C GLU A 35 24.26 27.82 7.59
N ALA A 36 24.19 26.66 6.91
CA ALA A 36 23.45 26.52 5.65
C ALA A 36 21.92 26.52 5.85
N LYS A 37 21.42 25.70 6.78
CA LYS A 37 19.98 25.39 6.92
C LYS A 37 19.28 26.21 8.00
N LYS A 38 20.03 26.86 8.89
CA LYS A 38 19.50 27.77 9.93
C LYS A 38 18.34 27.16 10.74
N PRO A 39 18.52 25.96 11.33
CA PRO A 39 17.48 25.32 12.12
C PRO A 39 17.13 26.17 13.35
N THR A 40 15.91 26.02 13.87
CA THR A 40 15.45 26.72 15.07
C THR A 40 15.87 26.04 16.37
N GLU A 41 16.23 24.75 16.29
CA GLU A 41 16.67 23.93 17.41
C GLU A 41 17.53 22.77 16.86
N VAL A 42 18.53 22.34 17.64
CA VAL A 42 19.39 21.21 17.33
C VAL A 42 19.28 20.17 18.44
N ILE A 43 18.88 18.95 18.10
CA ILE A 43 18.90 17.80 19.00
C ILE A 43 20.05 16.89 18.59
N VAL A 44 20.98 16.66 19.53
CA VAL A 44 22.16 15.83 19.30
C VAL A 44 22.00 14.53 20.08
N PHE A 45 21.89 13.42 19.37
CA PHE A 45 21.82 12.08 19.93
C PHE A 45 23.22 11.50 20.08
N LEU A 46 23.55 11.02 21.27
CA LEU A 46 24.89 10.55 21.59
C LEU A 46 24.91 9.53 22.74
N THR A 47 25.92 8.67 22.76
CA THR A 47 26.12 7.77 23.91
C THR A 47 26.79 8.50 25.07
N ASN A 48 26.70 7.96 26.29
CA ASN A 48 27.42 8.51 27.46
C ASN A 48 28.92 8.72 27.17
N ARG A 49 29.56 7.77 26.48
CA ARG A 49 30.98 7.89 26.11
C ARG A 49 31.24 9.04 25.13
N ALA A 50 30.34 9.26 24.18
CA ALA A 50 30.47 10.38 23.23
C ALA A 50 30.21 11.72 23.93
N TYR A 51 29.31 11.75 24.91
CA TYR A 51 29.05 12.91 25.75
C TYR A 51 30.31 13.31 26.51
N GLU A 52 30.89 12.38 27.27
CA GLU A 52 32.11 12.61 28.05
C GLU A 52 33.30 13.03 27.18
N LYS A 53 33.41 12.50 25.96
CA LYS A 53 34.58 12.74 25.10
C LYS A 53 34.49 14.02 24.27
N ASN A 54 33.33 14.29 23.67
CA ASN A 54 33.24 15.23 22.54
C ASN A 54 32.16 16.32 22.70
N TRP A 55 31.31 16.26 23.73
CA TRP A 55 30.20 17.22 23.88
C TRP A 55 30.68 18.65 24.09
N GLU A 56 31.59 18.88 25.04
CA GLU A 56 32.12 20.21 25.34
C GLU A 56 32.80 20.83 24.10
N LEU A 57 33.63 20.03 23.42
CA LEU A 57 34.29 20.44 22.18
C LEU A 57 33.29 20.81 21.07
N LEU A 58 32.19 20.07 20.92
CA LEU A 58 31.14 20.40 19.96
C LEU A 58 30.55 21.78 20.28
N ILE A 59 30.09 22.00 21.52
CA ILE A 59 29.43 23.24 21.94
C ILE A 59 30.34 24.45 21.75
N GLU A 60 31.62 24.35 22.11
CA GLU A 60 32.61 25.42 21.90
C GLU A 60 32.80 25.76 20.41
N ASN A 61 32.69 24.77 19.51
CA ASN A 61 32.93 24.98 18.08
C ASN A 61 31.70 25.52 17.32
N LEU A 62 30.48 25.21 17.78
CA LEU A 62 29.25 25.63 17.10
C LEU A 62 29.00 27.13 17.20
N ASP A 63 29.39 27.78 18.31
CA ASP A 63 29.30 29.23 18.54
C ASP A 63 27.98 29.84 18.03
N THR A 64 26.86 29.32 18.54
CA THR A 64 25.52 29.67 18.08
C THR A 64 24.57 29.93 19.25
N ASN A 65 23.62 30.84 19.05
CA ASN A 65 22.53 31.11 19.99
C ASN A 65 21.32 30.17 19.80
N ILE A 66 21.40 29.24 18.84
CA ILE A 66 20.36 28.23 18.62
C ILE A 66 20.33 27.27 19.81
N PRO A 67 19.16 26.92 20.37
CA PRO A 67 19.05 25.89 21.39
C PRO A 67 19.63 24.55 20.93
N ILE A 68 20.57 24.00 21.70
CA ILE A 68 21.18 22.69 21.46
C ILE A 68 20.89 21.77 22.63
N LYS A 69 20.19 20.66 22.37
CA LYS A 69 19.79 19.67 23.38
C LYS A 69 20.59 18.37 23.20
N PRO A 70 21.37 17.92 24.18
CA PRO A 70 21.93 16.57 24.19
C PRO A 70 20.87 15.55 24.58
N VAL A 71 20.79 14.43 23.86
CA VAL A 71 19.91 13.30 24.16
C VAL A 71 20.74 12.02 24.22
N ILE A 72 20.78 11.39 25.39
CA ILE A 72 21.56 10.17 25.61
C ILE A 72 20.84 8.97 25.01
N ILE A 73 21.55 8.18 24.21
CA ILE A 73 21.10 6.91 23.66
C ILE A 73 22.00 5.75 24.14
N PRO A 74 21.48 4.51 24.24
CA PRO A 74 22.31 3.36 24.57
C PRO A 74 23.25 2.99 23.40
N GLU A 75 24.15 2.03 23.62
CA GLU A 75 25.18 1.68 22.63
C GLU A 75 24.67 0.77 21.50
N GLY A 76 23.45 0.21 21.62
CA GLY A 76 22.88 -0.69 20.63
C GLY A 76 23.47 -2.10 20.71
N GLN A 77 23.68 -2.60 21.94
CA GLN A 77 24.35 -3.88 22.19
C GLN A 77 23.46 -5.12 22.02
N ASN A 78 22.17 -4.92 21.75
CA ASN A 78 21.19 -5.98 21.51
C ASN A 78 19.94 -5.37 20.87
N GLU A 79 18.98 -6.22 20.50
CA GLU A 79 17.73 -5.79 19.87
C GLU A 79 16.92 -4.83 20.75
N GLU A 80 16.86 -5.06 22.07
CA GLU A 80 16.11 -4.23 23.01
C GLU A 80 16.65 -2.80 23.07
N GLU A 81 17.98 -2.65 23.08
CA GLU A 81 18.63 -1.34 23.02
C GLU A 81 18.38 -0.63 21.69
N TYR A 82 18.32 -1.33 20.55
CA TYR A 82 17.95 -0.68 19.29
C TYR A 82 16.50 -0.18 19.30
N TRP A 83 15.59 -0.92 19.93
CA TRP A 83 14.22 -0.45 20.12
C TRP A 83 14.16 0.76 21.05
N GLU A 84 14.96 0.76 22.12
CA GLU A 84 15.10 1.90 23.01
C GLU A 84 15.63 3.14 22.26
N ILE A 85 16.68 2.98 21.43
CA ILE A 85 17.19 4.04 20.56
C ILE A 85 16.07 4.61 19.69
N PHE A 86 15.33 3.74 19.01
CA PHE A 86 14.23 4.14 18.15
C PHE A 86 13.15 4.92 18.93
N SER A 87 12.72 4.42 20.10
CA SER A 87 11.75 5.12 20.96
C SER A 87 12.26 6.48 21.44
N ILE A 88 13.55 6.60 21.81
CA ILE A 88 14.16 7.88 22.21
C ILE A 88 14.11 8.88 21.06
N PHE A 89 14.43 8.47 19.83
CA PHE A 89 14.27 9.35 18.65
C PHE A 89 12.83 9.83 18.48
N ILE A 90 11.87 8.90 18.52
CA ILE A 90 10.45 9.22 18.32
C ILE A 90 9.95 10.21 19.37
N ASN A 91 10.34 10.06 20.64
CA ASN A 91 9.86 10.92 21.73
C ASN A 91 10.35 12.37 21.62
N GLU A 92 11.41 12.62 20.86
CA GLU A 92 12.00 13.95 20.64
C GLU A 92 11.44 14.69 19.42
N ILE A 93 10.67 13.98 18.58
CA ILE A 93 10.05 14.49 17.37
C ILE A 93 8.55 14.66 17.62
N SER A 94 8.03 15.87 17.47
CA SER A 94 6.59 16.14 17.61
C SER A 94 5.86 15.98 16.28
N GLU A 95 4.53 15.95 16.30
CA GLU A 95 3.73 15.92 15.07
C GLU A 95 3.89 17.19 14.23
N ASN A 96 3.79 17.03 12.90
CA ASN A 96 3.85 18.12 11.92
C ASN A 96 5.16 18.94 11.97
N GLU A 97 6.25 18.37 12.49
CA GLU A 97 7.56 19.03 12.51
C GLU A 97 8.25 18.96 11.13
N GLU A 98 9.02 20.00 10.82
CA GLU A 98 9.99 19.99 9.73
C GLU A 98 11.37 19.58 10.25
N LEU A 99 11.98 18.58 9.63
CA LEU A 99 13.19 17.92 10.14
C LEU A 99 14.32 17.94 9.10
N VAL A 100 15.55 18.06 9.60
CA VAL A 100 16.78 17.78 8.85
C VAL A 100 17.60 16.78 9.65
N PHE A 101 18.19 15.79 8.98
CA PHE A 101 19.01 14.76 9.61
C PHE A 101 20.48 14.89 9.24
N ASP A 102 21.35 14.73 10.23
CA ASP A 102 22.79 14.53 10.07
C ASP A 102 23.15 13.08 10.46
N ILE A 103 23.61 12.31 9.48
CA ILE A 103 23.99 10.90 9.67
C ILE A 103 25.50 10.66 9.69
N THR A 104 26.29 11.72 9.86
CA THR A 104 27.75 11.69 9.67
C THR A 104 28.48 10.80 10.67
N ASN A 105 28.11 10.87 11.95
CA ASN A 105 28.90 10.29 13.04
C ASN A 105 28.07 9.38 13.95
N SER A 106 28.10 8.07 13.71
CA SER A 106 27.47 7.07 14.59
C SER A 106 27.97 5.65 14.29
N PHE A 107 27.45 4.65 15.01
CA PHE A 107 27.58 3.24 14.60
C PHE A 107 26.88 3.02 13.26
N ARG A 108 27.38 2.07 12.45
CA ARG A 108 26.86 1.81 11.09
C ARG A 108 25.42 1.31 11.04
N SER A 109 24.91 0.76 12.14
CA SER A 109 23.50 0.41 12.28
C SER A 109 22.59 1.64 12.36
N ILE A 110 23.05 2.77 12.91
CA ILE A 110 22.19 3.94 13.16
C ILE A 110 21.72 4.63 11.87
N PRO A 111 22.53 4.83 10.81
CA PRO A 111 22.02 5.34 9.53
C PRO A 111 20.85 4.52 8.96
N MET A 112 20.88 3.19 9.12
CA MET A 112 19.77 2.32 8.74
C MET A 112 18.52 2.61 9.61
N ILE A 113 18.70 2.78 10.91
CA ILE A 113 17.60 3.16 11.84
C ILE A 113 17.05 4.55 11.52
N ILE A 114 17.88 5.50 11.09
CA ILE A 114 17.43 6.85 10.69
C ILE A 114 16.59 6.79 9.41
N ALA A 115 16.97 5.98 8.42
CA ALA A 115 16.12 5.77 7.24
C ALA A 115 14.74 5.19 7.60
N LEU A 116 14.69 4.24 8.56
CA LEU A 116 13.43 3.73 9.11
C LEU A 116 12.65 4.81 9.89
N LEU A 117 13.34 5.61 10.69
CA LEU A 117 12.76 6.71 11.46
C LEU A 117 12.10 7.73 10.54
N ILE A 118 12.75 8.10 9.44
CA ILE A 118 12.22 9.02 8.42
C ILE A 118 10.90 8.46 7.85
N ALA A 119 10.90 7.20 7.43
CA ALA A 119 9.70 6.54 6.92
C ALA A 119 8.56 6.56 7.96
N TYR A 120 8.90 6.29 9.22
CA TYR A 120 7.94 6.26 10.32
C TYR A 120 7.36 7.64 10.67
N VAL A 121 8.18 8.68 10.83
CA VAL A 121 7.70 10.00 11.26
C VAL A 121 6.88 10.69 10.16
N ARG A 122 7.15 10.39 8.88
CA ARG A 122 6.26 10.77 7.77
C ARG A 122 4.91 10.07 7.90
N ALA A 123 4.93 8.74 8.03
CA ALA A 123 3.71 7.92 8.08
C ALA A 123 2.83 8.22 9.30
N VAL A 124 3.42 8.39 10.47
CA VAL A 124 2.71 8.41 11.76
C VAL A 124 2.54 9.82 12.30
N LYS A 125 3.59 10.64 12.25
CA LYS A 125 3.64 11.99 12.84
C LYS A 125 3.42 13.13 11.84
N ASN A 126 3.13 12.81 10.57
CA ASN A 126 2.97 13.79 9.49
C ASN A 126 4.13 14.80 9.41
N CYS A 127 5.35 14.36 9.72
CA CYS A 127 6.54 15.22 9.69
C CYS A 127 7.04 15.41 8.26
N THR A 128 7.56 16.60 7.96
CA THR A 128 8.25 16.87 6.69
C THR A 128 9.75 16.72 6.88
N VAL A 129 10.43 15.97 6.02
CA VAL A 129 11.89 15.82 6.05
C VAL A 129 12.50 16.61 4.92
N ASN A 130 13.13 17.73 5.25
CA ASN A 130 13.68 18.71 4.31
C ASN A 130 15.12 18.40 3.90
N GLY A 131 15.79 17.46 4.57
CA GLY A 131 17.20 17.17 4.32
C GLY A 131 17.71 15.96 5.09
N VAL A 132 18.54 15.14 4.44
CA VAL A 132 19.33 14.09 5.08
C VAL A 132 20.77 14.23 4.59
N TYR A 133 21.68 14.59 5.48
CA TYR A 133 23.03 15.00 5.10
C TYR A 133 24.11 14.09 5.70
N TYR A 134 25.13 13.83 4.90
CA TYR A 134 26.29 13.04 5.27
C TYR A 134 27.58 13.77 4.90
N GLY A 135 28.37 14.17 5.90
CA GLY A 135 29.71 14.71 5.70
C GLY A 135 30.72 13.59 5.40
N ALA A 136 31.07 13.38 4.14
CA ALA A 136 31.93 12.27 3.70
C ALA A 136 33.42 12.55 3.98
N PHE A 137 33.78 12.68 5.26
CA PHE A 137 35.15 12.97 5.67
C PHE A 137 36.10 11.81 5.35
N GLU A 138 37.16 12.13 4.60
CA GLU A 138 38.26 11.24 4.30
C GLU A 138 39.60 11.89 4.68
N LYS A 139 40.47 11.11 5.34
CA LYS A 139 41.78 11.61 5.79
C LYS A 139 42.65 11.94 4.57
N GLY A 140 43.14 13.17 4.50
CA GLY A 140 44.06 13.62 3.45
C GLY A 140 43.37 14.21 2.23
N VAL A 141 42.04 14.28 2.22
CA VAL A 141 41.27 15.04 1.24
C VAL A 141 41.10 16.48 1.76
N PRO A 142 41.47 17.52 0.98
CA PRO A 142 41.50 18.90 1.46
C PRO A 142 40.10 19.50 1.68
N VAL A 143 39.11 18.99 0.94
CA VAL A 143 37.72 19.42 1.01
C VAL A 143 36.86 18.19 1.28
N THR A 144 35.99 18.29 2.27
CA THR A 144 35.04 17.23 2.61
C THR A 144 33.68 17.54 1.99
N PRO A 145 33.21 16.73 1.02
CA PRO A 145 31.89 16.93 0.45
C PRO A 145 30.81 16.58 1.47
N ALA A 146 29.78 17.42 1.52
CA ALA A 146 28.54 17.10 2.21
C ALA A 146 27.53 16.58 1.19
N VAL A 147 27.13 15.32 1.37
CA VAL A 147 26.26 14.62 0.42
C VAL A 147 24.81 14.68 0.91
N ASP A 148 23.90 15.02 0.01
CA ASP A 148 22.45 15.00 0.25
C ASP A 148 21.88 13.63 -0.12
N LEU A 149 21.36 12.92 0.88
CA LEU A 149 20.73 11.60 0.77
C LEU A 149 19.19 11.71 0.73
N SER A 150 18.62 12.92 0.73
CA SER A 150 17.17 13.13 0.72
C SER A 150 16.51 12.50 -0.50
N ILE A 151 17.23 12.42 -1.62
CA ILE A 151 16.81 11.71 -2.84
C ILE A 151 16.33 10.28 -2.57
N PHE A 152 16.90 9.61 -1.56
CA PHE A 152 16.54 8.25 -1.18
C PHE A 152 15.43 8.19 -0.14
N ALA A 153 15.29 9.24 0.68
CA ALA A 153 14.08 9.41 1.47
C ALA A 153 12.87 9.62 0.54
N ASP A 154 13.03 10.36 -0.56
CA ASP A 154 12.01 10.55 -1.58
C ASP A 154 11.71 9.24 -2.34
N LEU A 155 12.74 8.40 -2.59
CA LEU A 155 12.54 7.06 -3.19
C LEU A 155 11.58 6.18 -2.37
N LEU A 156 11.51 6.33 -1.04
CA LEU A 156 10.51 5.61 -0.24
C LEU A 156 9.08 5.98 -0.62
N GLU A 157 8.83 7.25 -0.97
CA GLU A 157 7.52 7.74 -1.39
C GLU A 157 7.16 7.24 -2.79
N TRP A 158 8.15 7.17 -3.69
CA TRP A 158 7.96 6.52 -4.99
C TRP A 158 7.58 5.04 -4.81
N ILE A 159 8.32 4.29 -3.98
CA ILE A 159 8.02 2.89 -3.71
C ILE A 159 6.61 2.75 -3.13
N LYS A 160 6.22 3.59 -2.16
CA LYS A 160 4.85 3.64 -1.63
C LYS A 160 3.83 3.87 -2.75
N GLY A 161 4.00 4.92 -3.55
CA GLY A 161 3.06 5.24 -4.63
C GLY A 161 2.92 4.12 -5.68
N LEU A 162 3.98 3.34 -5.91
CA LEU A 162 3.91 2.14 -6.75
C LEU A 162 3.11 1.03 -6.07
N GLU A 163 3.30 0.80 -4.77
CA GLU A 163 2.49 -0.17 -4.03
C GLU A 163 1.02 0.21 -4.04
N ASP A 164 0.71 1.49 -3.81
CA ASP A 164 -0.64 2.05 -3.86
C ASP A 164 -1.28 1.80 -5.24
N PHE A 165 -0.53 2.08 -6.32
CA PHE A 165 -1.03 1.85 -7.67
C PHE A 165 -1.21 0.36 -8.00
N ILE A 166 -0.26 -0.50 -7.64
CA ILE A 166 -0.34 -1.95 -7.91
C ILE A 166 -1.49 -2.58 -7.12
N LYS A 167 -1.66 -2.18 -5.85
CA LYS A 167 -2.60 -2.82 -4.92
C LYS A 167 -4.01 -2.25 -5.03
N TYR A 168 -4.13 -0.93 -5.16
CA TYR A 168 -5.43 -0.24 -5.12
C TYR A 168 -5.82 0.41 -6.44
N GLY A 169 -4.88 0.54 -7.38
CA GLY A 169 -5.10 1.28 -8.62
C GLY A 169 -4.96 2.80 -8.45
N ASP A 170 -4.50 3.26 -7.29
CA ASP A 170 -4.39 4.68 -6.94
C ASP A 170 -3.05 5.25 -7.43
N SER A 171 -3.12 6.24 -8.31
CA SER A 171 -1.95 6.87 -8.93
C SER A 171 -1.54 8.17 -8.25
N LYS A 172 -2.31 8.65 -7.26
CA LYS A 172 -2.21 10.00 -6.70
C LYS A 172 -0.81 10.37 -6.28
N VAL A 173 -0.14 9.52 -5.49
CA VAL A 173 1.22 9.77 -4.99
C VAL A 173 2.22 9.90 -6.15
N ILE A 174 2.17 9.00 -7.13
CA ILE A 174 3.05 9.05 -8.31
C ILE A 174 2.81 10.33 -9.11
N VAL A 175 1.54 10.69 -9.34
CA VAL A 175 1.14 11.88 -10.09
C VAL A 175 1.57 13.16 -9.37
N GLU A 176 1.41 13.23 -8.06
CA GLU A 176 1.86 14.37 -7.23
C GLU A 176 3.38 14.50 -7.25
N LEU A 177 4.12 13.39 -7.15
CA LEU A 177 5.57 13.39 -7.25
C LEU A 177 6.06 13.87 -8.61
N ILE A 178 5.44 13.41 -9.72
CA ILE A 178 5.75 13.90 -11.07
C ILE A 178 5.46 15.41 -11.19
N LYS A 179 4.28 15.87 -10.75
CA LYS A 179 3.91 17.29 -10.78
C LYS A 179 4.85 18.17 -9.94
N SER A 180 5.37 17.64 -8.82
CA SER A 180 6.34 18.36 -7.98
C SER A 180 7.68 18.60 -8.68
N ILE A 181 8.07 17.75 -9.63
CA ILE A 181 9.28 17.92 -10.44
C ILE A 181 9.12 19.12 -11.36
N ASP A 182 7.96 19.24 -12.02
CA ASP A 182 7.65 20.35 -12.94
C ASP A 182 7.74 21.71 -12.23
N LEU A 183 7.20 21.79 -11.01
CA LEU A 183 7.23 23.01 -10.19
C LEU A 183 8.62 23.44 -9.74
N LYS A 184 9.55 22.50 -9.56
CA LYS A 184 10.91 22.78 -9.05
C LYS A 184 11.86 23.33 -10.12
N GLN A 185 11.55 23.21 -11.42
CA GLN A 185 12.53 23.46 -12.48
C GLN A 185 11.96 24.27 -13.66
N ASN A 186 12.05 25.60 -13.57
CA ASN A 186 11.49 26.59 -14.52
C ASN A 186 12.04 26.59 -15.98
N ASN A 187 12.90 25.64 -16.40
CA ASN A 187 13.69 25.82 -17.65
C ASN A 187 13.52 24.73 -18.73
N GLU A 188 13.01 23.52 -18.43
CA GLU A 188 12.74 22.49 -19.43
C GLU A 188 11.44 21.73 -19.09
N PRO A 189 10.47 21.61 -20.00
CA PRO A 189 9.22 20.90 -19.74
C PRO A 189 9.45 19.39 -19.63
N ILE A 190 8.70 18.73 -18.74
CA ILE A 190 8.65 17.27 -18.59
C ILE A 190 7.42 16.68 -19.30
N THR A 191 7.31 16.90 -20.61
CA THR A 191 6.10 16.63 -21.40
C THR A 191 5.68 15.16 -21.33
N TYR A 192 6.64 14.24 -21.47
CA TYR A 192 6.33 12.81 -21.53
C TYR A 192 6.02 12.22 -20.14
N LEU A 193 6.65 12.73 -19.09
CA LEU A 193 6.30 12.42 -17.71
C LEU A 193 4.91 12.95 -17.34
N ASN A 194 4.55 14.16 -17.77
CA ASN A 194 3.21 14.70 -17.55
C ASN A 194 2.15 13.86 -18.29
N GLU A 195 2.42 13.44 -19.53
CA GLU A 195 1.51 12.53 -20.26
C GLU A 195 1.38 11.16 -19.58
N LEU A 196 2.48 10.62 -19.05
CA LEU A 196 2.48 9.40 -18.24
C LEU A 196 1.62 9.57 -16.98
N ALA A 197 1.79 10.66 -16.25
CA ALA A 197 1.00 10.98 -15.07
C ALA A 197 -0.51 11.07 -15.39
N ASP A 198 -0.86 11.72 -16.50
CA ASP A 198 -2.24 11.82 -16.97
C ASP A 198 -2.82 10.44 -17.35
N ASN A 199 -2.03 9.56 -17.99
CA ASN A 199 -2.48 8.20 -18.29
C ASN A 199 -2.74 7.37 -17.01
N LEU A 200 -1.85 7.47 -16.02
CA LEU A 200 -2.01 6.77 -14.75
C LEU A 200 -3.24 7.29 -13.99
N GLN A 201 -3.46 8.62 -13.97
CA GLN A 201 -4.64 9.24 -13.36
C GLN A 201 -5.94 8.82 -14.07
N GLU A 202 -5.94 8.69 -15.39
CA GLU A 202 -7.11 8.23 -16.14
C GLU A 202 -7.46 6.77 -15.79
N ILE A 203 -6.45 5.90 -15.68
CA ILE A 203 -6.62 4.49 -15.25
C ILE A 203 -7.18 4.41 -13.83
N ASP A 204 -6.58 5.13 -12.89
CA ASP A 204 -7.00 5.29 -11.50
C ASP A 204 -8.48 5.66 -11.40
N LEU A 205 -8.88 6.76 -12.03
CA LEU A 205 -10.27 7.23 -12.01
C LEU A 205 -11.22 6.18 -12.58
N CYS A 206 -10.83 5.50 -13.67
CA CYS A 206 -11.64 4.44 -14.25
C CYS A 206 -11.79 3.23 -13.31
N LEU A 207 -10.76 2.85 -12.56
CA LEU A 207 -10.82 1.78 -11.57
C LEU A 207 -11.76 2.15 -10.42
N HIS A 208 -11.55 3.32 -9.80
CA HIS A 208 -12.32 3.77 -8.64
C HIS A 208 -13.81 4.04 -8.97
N PHE A 209 -14.12 4.48 -10.20
CA PHE A 209 -15.51 4.62 -10.68
C PHE A 209 -16.11 3.35 -11.30
N SER A 210 -15.36 2.25 -11.37
CA SER A 210 -15.77 1.00 -12.02
C SER A 210 -16.18 1.20 -13.50
N ARG A 211 -15.36 1.85 -14.32
CA ARG A 211 -15.67 2.17 -15.73
C ARG A 211 -15.00 1.20 -16.70
N SER A 212 -15.66 0.09 -16.99
CA SER A 212 -15.10 -1.00 -17.82
C SER A 212 -14.55 -0.56 -19.18
N LYS A 213 -15.37 0.12 -19.98
CA LYS A 213 -15.00 0.56 -21.33
C LYS A 213 -13.92 1.64 -21.29
N GLN A 214 -14.11 2.66 -20.45
CA GLN A 214 -13.16 3.77 -20.33
C GLN A 214 -11.81 3.27 -19.81
N LEU A 215 -11.79 2.30 -18.89
CA LEU A 215 -10.56 1.65 -18.45
C LEU A 215 -9.83 0.95 -19.61
N SER A 216 -10.56 0.23 -20.46
CA SER A 216 -9.98 -0.40 -21.66
C SER A 216 -9.36 0.64 -22.60
N ASP A 217 -10.03 1.77 -22.79
CA ASP A 217 -9.55 2.87 -23.62
C ASP A 217 -8.31 3.54 -23.00
N ALA A 218 -8.33 3.81 -21.69
CA ALA A 218 -7.24 4.39 -20.93
C ALA A 218 -5.99 3.49 -20.93
N LEU A 219 -6.16 2.18 -20.71
CA LEU A 219 -5.08 1.19 -20.79
C LEU A 219 -4.49 1.10 -22.21
N THR A 220 -5.32 1.20 -23.24
CA THR A 220 -4.87 1.22 -24.64
C THR A 220 -4.04 2.47 -24.91
N LYS A 221 -4.53 3.64 -24.49
CA LYS A 221 -3.83 4.92 -24.60
C LYS A 221 -2.48 4.89 -23.88
N TYR A 222 -2.45 4.41 -22.64
CA TYR A 222 -1.22 4.19 -21.86
C TYR A 222 -0.23 3.29 -22.62
N SER A 223 -0.69 2.15 -23.12
CA SER A 223 0.15 1.20 -23.88
C SER A 223 0.76 1.83 -25.13
N ILE A 224 -0.04 2.59 -25.88
CA ILE A 224 0.43 3.30 -27.08
C ILE A 224 1.48 4.35 -26.69
N ASN A 225 1.25 5.13 -25.63
CA ASN A 225 2.19 6.15 -25.16
C ASN A 225 3.53 5.52 -24.77
N ILE A 226 3.52 4.52 -23.89
CA ILE A 226 4.73 3.79 -23.46
C ILE A 226 5.47 3.21 -24.67
N LYS A 227 4.77 2.55 -25.61
CA LYS A 227 5.40 1.94 -26.79
C LYS A 227 5.98 2.97 -27.76
N SER A 228 5.31 4.12 -27.94
CA SER A 228 5.70 5.13 -28.94
C SER A 228 6.77 6.09 -28.43
N ASN A 229 6.75 6.42 -27.14
CA ASN A 229 7.58 7.46 -26.53
C ASN A 229 8.58 6.89 -25.50
N ARG A 230 8.88 5.59 -25.54
CA ARG A 230 9.72 4.91 -24.55
C ARG A 230 11.05 5.61 -24.31
N THR A 231 11.74 5.98 -25.39
CA THR A 231 13.09 6.57 -25.30
C THR A 231 13.04 7.93 -24.61
N GLU A 232 12.05 8.74 -24.95
CA GLU A 232 11.82 10.08 -24.42
C GLU A 232 11.39 10.01 -22.94
N ILE A 233 10.46 9.11 -22.59
CA ILE A 233 10.07 8.83 -21.19
C ILE A 233 11.31 8.40 -20.39
N GLU A 234 12.06 7.39 -20.86
CA GLU A 234 13.26 6.94 -20.15
C GLU A 234 14.31 8.05 -20.00
N THR A 235 14.41 8.96 -20.97
CA THR A 235 15.32 10.11 -20.94
C THR A 235 14.90 11.13 -19.87
N GLU A 236 13.62 11.55 -19.87
CA GLU A 236 13.09 12.45 -18.84
C GLU A 236 13.20 11.83 -17.45
N VAL A 237 12.87 10.54 -17.32
CA VAL A 237 12.97 9.79 -16.06
C VAL A 237 14.40 9.75 -15.55
N LYS A 238 15.39 9.34 -16.37
CA LYS A 238 16.81 9.30 -15.94
C LYS A 238 17.34 10.68 -15.54
N LYS A 239 16.83 11.75 -16.15
CA LYS A 239 17.29 13.11 -15.89
C LYS A 239 16.59 13.74 -14.68
N ARG A 240 15.30 13.47 -14.47
CA ARG A 240 14.43 14.24 -13.58
C ARG A 240 13.66 13.40 -12.55
N ALA A 241 13.45 12.10 -12.81
CA ALA A 241 12.68 11.19 -11.96
C ALA A 241 13.39 9.84 -11.79
N LYS A 242 14.70 9.84 -11.50
CA LYS A 242 15.52 8.61 -11.37
C LYS A 242 14.87 7.52 -10.51
N PRO A 243 14.19 7.81 -9.37
CA PRO A 243 13.44 6.82 -8.61
C PRO A 243 12.46 5.98 -9.43
N LEU A 244 11.80 6.58 -10.42
CA LEU A 244 10.77 5.93 -11.24
C LEU A 244 11.38 4.96 -12.28
N TYR A 245 12.64 5.17 -12.71
CA TYR A 245 13.26 4.39 -13.78
C TYR A 245 13.15 2.87 -13.58
N PRO A 246 13.60 2.31 -12.43
CA PRO A 246 13.57 0.87 -12.25
C PRO A 246 12.15 0.34 -11.95
N MET A 247 11.18 1.22 -11.68
CA MET A 247 9.80 0.90 -11.35
C MET A 247 8.86 0.87 -12.57
N LEU A 248 9.19 1.58 -13.66
CA LEU A 248 8.39 1.56 -14.91
C LEU A 248 8.14 0.14 -15.42
N ALA A 249 9.18 -0.69 -15.42
CA ALA A 249 9.09 -2.07 -15.87
C ALA A 249 8.11 -2.91 -15.02
N LYS A 250 7.99 -2.58 -13.72
CA LYS A 250 7.06 -3.25 -12.80
C LYS A 250 5.61 -2.85 -13.07
N ILE A 251 5.34 -1.56 -13.31
CA ILE A 251 4.02 -1.07 -13.73
C ILE A 251 3.61 -1.74 -15.05
N GLU A 252 4.49 -1.72 -16.05
CA GLU A 252 4.23 -2.39 -17.34
C GLU A 252 3.92 -3.88 -17.16
N LYS A 253 4.72 -4.59 -16.35
CA LYS A 253 4.54 -6.02 -16.09
C LYS A 253 3.19 -6.32 -15.43
N ASP A 254 2.83 -5.59 -14.37
CA ASP A 254 1.64 -5.88 -13.58
C ASP A 254 0.33 -5.57 -14.33
N PHE A 255 0.34 -4.61 -15.27
CA PHE A 255 -0.83 -4.27 -16.10
C PHE A 255 -0.81 -4.87 -17.51
N SER A 256 0.30 -5.50 -17.93
CA SER A 256 0.46 -6.07 -19.28
C SER A 256 -0.67 -7.01 -19.71
N MET A 257 -1.14 -7.86 -18.78
CA MET A 257 -2.20 -8.83 -19.05
C MET A 257 -3.53 -8.15 -19.42
N MET A 258 -3.83 -6.98 -18.87
CA MET A 258 -5.05 -6.24 -19.23
C MET A 258 -4.88 -5.57 -20.60
N VAL A 259 -3.70 -4.99 -20.85
CA VAL A 259 -3.38 -4.19 -22.03
C VAL A 259 -3.36 -4.99 -23.34
N ASP A 260 -2.79 -6.19 -23.37
CA ASP A 260 -2.53 -6.92 -24.63
C ASP A 260 -3.61 -7.96 -24.96
N SER A 261 -4.82 -7.82 -24.42
CA SER A 261 -5.88 -8.84 -24.48
C SER A 261 -7.17 -8.35 -25.14
N ASP A 262 -7.98 -9.27 -25.70
CA ASP A 262 -9.31 -8.91 -26.19
C ASP A 262 -10.24 -8.48 -25.04
N PHE A 263 -11.35 -7.83 -25.36
CA PHE A 263 -12.29 -7.30 -24.36
C PHE A 263 -12.71 -8.33 -23.28
N ALA A 264 -12.95 -9.58 -23.66
CA ALA A 264 -13.41 -10.60 -22.71
C ALA A 264 -12.26 -11.02 -21.79
N GLN A 265 -11.07 -11.25 -22.34
CA GLN A 265 -9.90 -11.61 -21.57
C GLN A 265 -9.43 -10.45 -20.67
N CYS A 266 -9.46 -9.21 -21.16
CA CYS A 266 -9.17 -8.01 -20.39
C CYS A 266 -10.11 -7.91 -19.19
N SER A 267 -11.41 -8.14 -19.39
CA SER A 267 -12.40 -8.13 -18.31
C SER A 267 -12.15 -9.22 -17.27
N ILE A 268 -11.72 -10.42 -17.68
CA ILE A 268 -11.37 -11.50 -16.76
C ILE A 268 -10.13 -11.15 -15.95
N ASN A 269 -9.11 -10.58 -16.60
CA ASN A 269 -7.87 -10.16 -15.95
C ASN A 269 -8.13 -9.03 -14.94
N LEU A 270 -9.02 -8.08 -15.25
CA LEU A 270 -9.49 -7.07 -14.32
C LEU A 270 -10.22 -7.69 -13.11
N ILE A 271 -11.13 -8.63 -13.33
CA ILE A 271 -11.84 -9.32 -12.24
C ILE A 271 -10.84 -10.08 -11.36
N ASP A 272 -9.86 -10.76 -11.96
CA ASP A 272 -8.78 -11.47 -11.25
C ASP A 272 -7.97 -10.53 -10.36
N TRP A 273 -7.59 -9.37 -10.91
CA TRP A 273 -6.88 -8.33 -10.18
C TRP A 273 -7.74 -7.78 -9.03
N LEU A 274 -9.01 -7.44 -9.27
CA LEU A 274 -9.92 -6.94 -8.23
C LEU A 274 -10.11 -7.94 -7.09
N LEU A 275 -10.24 -9.23 -7.40
CA LEU A 275 -10.38 -10.29 -6.38
C LEU A 275 -9.09 -10.53 -5.60
N THR A 276 -7.94 -10.45 -6.27
CA THR A 276 -6.61 -10.57 -5.63
C THR A 276 -6.37 -9.44 -4.63
N HIS A 277 -6.90 -8.25 -4.93
CA HIS A 277 -6.81 -7.06 -4.09
C HIS A 277 -8.05 -6.80 -3.23
N GLU A 278 -8.90 -7.82 -3.04
CA GLU A 278 -10.07 -7.79 -2.15
C GLU A 278 -11.13 -6.71 -2.48
N GLN A 279 -11.12 -6.15 -3.70
CA GLN A 279 -12.12 -5.21 -4.21
C GLN A 279 -13.38 -5.96 -4.67
N TYR A 280 -14.04 -6.65 -3.74
CA TYR A 280 -15.12 -7.59 -4.05
C TYR A 280 -16.36 -6.93 -4.65
N ALA A 281 -16.75 -5.75 -4.17
CA ALA A 281 -17.92 -5.04 -4.67
C ALA A 281 -17.85 -4.76 -6.19
N GLN A 282 -16.69 -4.25 -6.62
CA GLN A 282 -16.38 -4.02 -8.02
C GLN A 282 -16.30 -5.36 -8.77
N ALA A 283 -15.55 -6.34 -8.25
CA ALA A 283 -15.38 -7.65 -8.92
C ALA A 283 -16.72 -8.31 -9.25
N PHE A 284 -17.64 -8.41 -8.30
CA PHE A 284 -18.98 -9.00 -8.52
C PHE A 284 -19.82 -8.19 -9.51
N SER A 285 -19.67 -6.86 -9.53
CA SER A 285 -20.33 -5.99 -10.52
C SER A 285 -19.80 -6.26 -11.93
N TYR A 286 -18.47 -6.31 -12.10
CA TYR A 286 -17.83 -6.64 -13.38
C TYR A 286 -18.17 -8.04 -13.86
N MET A 287 -18.18 -9.04 -12.98
CA MET A 287 -18.59 -10.41 -13.31
C MET A 287 -20.02 -10.44 -13.87
N ARG A 288 -20.96 -9.75 -13.22
CA ARG A 288 -22.36 -9.64 -13.69
C ARG A 288 -22.40 -9.05 -15.09
N GLU A 289 -21.73 -7.92 -15.31
CA GLU A 289 -21.83 -7.22 -16.58
C GLU A 289 -21.16 -7.98 -17.73
N LEU A 290 -20.00 -8.60 -17.48
CA LEU A 290 -19.33 -9.45 -18.49
C LEU A 290 -20.21 -10.64 -18.88
N TYR A 291 -20.90 -11.23 -17.91
CA TYR A 291 -21.81 -12.34 -18.13
C TYR A 291 -22.97 -11.96 -19.06
N ILE A 292 -23.61 -10.81 -18.81
CA ILE A 292 -24.67 -10.28 -19.68
C ILE A 292 -24.10 -9.92 -21.07
N SER A 293 -22.93 -9.25 -21.12
CA SER A 293 -22.27 -8.88 -22.37
C SER A 293 -22.06 -10.08 -23.29
N LYS A 294 -21.56 -11.21 -22.75
CA LYS A 294 -21.36 -12.46 -23.52
C LYS A 294 -22.66 -12.99 -24.12
N ILE A 295 -23.79 -12.89 -23.41
CA ILE A 295 -25.10 -13.32 -23.91
C ILE A 295 -25.59 -12.39 -25.02
N LEU A 296 -25.49 -11.08 -24.82
CA LEU A 296 -25.90 -10.10 -25.83
C LEU A 296 -25.08 -10.22 -27.11
N ILE A 297 -23.76 -10.39 -26.99
CA ILE A 297 -22.87 -10.64 -28.14
C ILE A 297 -23.32 -11.89 -28.91
N LYS A 298 -23.79 -12.92 -28.21
CA LYS A 298 -24.24 -14.16 -28.84
C LYS A 298 -25.60 -14.06 -29.51
N ILE A 299 -26.51 -13.24 -28.98
CA ILE A 299 -27.86 -13.05 -29.54
C ILE A 299 -27.84 -12.04 -30.69
N TYR A 300 -27.14 -10.92 -30.52
CA TYR A 300 -27.24 -9.74 -31.38
C TYR A 300 -25.93 -9.41 -32.11
N GLY A 301 -24.83 -10.12 -31.82
CA GLY A 301 -23.49 -9.81 -32.35
C GLY A 301 -22.74 -8.76 -31.53
N SER A 302 -21.52 -8.43 -31.95
CA SER A 302 -20.62 -7.52 -31.22
C SER A 302 -20.89 -6.03 -31.43
N SER A 303 -22.11 -5.64 -31.82
CA SER A 303 -22.47 -4.23 -32.02
C SER A 303 -22.53 -3.51 -30.66
N GLU A 304 -21.79 -2.41 -30.51
CA GLU A 304 -21.80 -1.63 -29.27
C GLU A 304 -23.22 -1.17 -28.88
N ASN A 305 -24.00 -0.70 -29.85
CA ASN A 305 -25.39 -0.28 -29.63
C ASN A 305 -26.27 -1.40 -29.05
N GLU A 306 -25.93 -2.66 -29.31
CA GLU A 306 -26.66 -3.82 -28.77
C GLU A 306 -26.14 -4.20 -27.38
N ILE A 307 -24.82 -4.15 -27.18
CA ILE A 307 -24.16 -4.53 -25.92
C ILE A 307 -24.45 -3.52 -24.81
N TYR A 308 -24.58 -2.22 -25.12
CA TYR A 308 -24.78 -1.14 -24.16
C TYR A 308 -26.24 -0.68 -24.03
N ASP A 309 -27.17 -1.31 -24.76
CA ASP A 309 -28.61 -1.06 -24.65
C ASP A 309 -29.12 -1.51 -23.27
N PHE A 310 -29.55 -0.54 -22.46
CA PHE A 310 -30.03 -0.78 -21.11
C PHE A 310 -31.25 -1.71 -21.07
N LYS A 311 -32.20 -1.54 -21.99
CA LYS A 311 -33.45 -2.33 -22.01
C LYS A 311 -33.16 -3.78 -22.34
N LYS A 312 -32.27 -4.04 -23.31
CA LYS A 312 -31.86 -5.42 -23.65
C LYS A 312 -31.11 -6.08 -22.51
N ARG A 313 -30.22 -5.35 -21.83
CA ARG A 313 -29.52 -5.84 -20.63
C ARG A 313 -30.48 -6.23 -19.52
N GLU A 314 -31.45 -5.37 -19.24
CA GLU A 314 -32.47 -5.60 -18.22
C GLU A 314 -33.35 -6.80 -18.58
N GLU A 315 -33.79 -6.90 -19.83
CA GLU A 315 -34.57 -8.03 -20.34
C GLU A 315 -33.82 -9.36 -20.14
N ILE A 316 -32.55 -9.43 -20.52
CA ILE A 316 -31.72 -10.64 -20.35
C ILE A 316 -31.52 -10.96 -18.86
N SER A 317 -31.22 -9.95 -18.03
CA SER A 317 -31.07 -10.12 -16.58
C SER A 317 -32.34 -10.68 -15.94
N ASN A 318 -33.51 -10.21 -16.36
CA ASN A 318 -34.81 -10.67 -15.84
C ASN A 318 -35.09 -12.10 -16.28
N LYS A 319 -34.92 -12.41 -17.57
CA LYS A 319 -35.10 -13.77 -18.11
C LYS A 319 -34.18 -14.78 -17.42
N LEU A 320 -32.90 -14.44 -17.21
CA LEU A 320 -31.98 -15.30 -16.47
C LEU A 320 -32.44 -15.58 -15.05
N SER A 321 -32.94 -14.55 -14.37
CA SER A 321 -33.44 -14.67 -13.00
C SER A 321 -34.72 -15.49 -12.92
N GLU A 322 -35.62 -15.36 -13.91
CA GLU A 322 -36.81 -16.21 -14.04
C GLU A 322 -36.44 -17.68 -14.31
N GLU A 323 -35.51 -17.92 -15.22
CA GLU A 323 -35.02 -19.28 -15.51
C GLU A 323 -34.31 -19.90 -14.31
N PHE A 324 -33.56 -19.12 -13.52
CA PHE A 324 -32.96 -19.60 -12.28
C PHE A 324 -34.02 -20.03 -11.24
N LYS A 325 -35.15 -19.32 -11.18
CA LYS A 325 -36.29 -19.68 -10.32
C LYS A 325 -37.02 -20.94 -10.79
N LYS A 326 -36.92 -21.31 -12.07
CA LYS A 326 -37.47 -22.57 -12.61
C LYS A 326 -36.52 -23.72 -12.22
N ASN A 327 -37.05 -24.70 -11.49
CA ASN A 327 -36.32 -25.72 -10.72
C ASN A 327 -35.26 -26.60 -11.43
N ASN A 328 -35.02 -26.45 -12.74
CA ASN A 328 -34.08 -27.32 -13.46
C ASN A 328 -32.61 -26.92 -13.35
N LYS A 329 -32.27 -25.66 -12.97
CA LYS A 329 -30.89 -25.13 -12.75
C LYS A 329 -29.83 -25.58 -13.79
N GLU A 330 -30.30 -25.96 -14.98
CA GLU A 330 -29.57 -26.55 -16.09
C GLU A 330 -29.82 -25.69 -17.33
N PRO A 331 -28.78 -25.28 -18.09
CA PRO A 331 -27.36 -25.63 -17.95
C PRO A 331 -26.68 -25.01 -16.71
N LYS A 332 -25.50 -25.52 -16.33
CA LYS A 332 -24.68 -25.04 -15.19
C LYS A 332 -24.54 -23.51 -15.14
N ILE A 333 -24.55 -22.88 -16.31
CA ILE A 333 -24.59 -21.44 -16.55
C ILE A 333 -25.73 -20.76 -15.74
N ILE A 334 -26.96 -21.27 -15.76
CA ILE A 334 -28.09 -20.71 -14.99
C ILE A 334 -27.82 -20.76 -13.47
N SER A 335 -27.23 -21.85 -12.97
CA SER A 335 -26.90 -21.98 -11.55
C SER A 335 -25.83 -20.99 -11.08
N LEU A 336 -24.88 -20.65 -11.95
CA LEU A 336 -23.82 -19.66 -11.68
C LEU A 336 -24.42 -18.26 -11.58
N TRP A 337 -25.34 -17.91 -12.48
CA TRP A 337 -26.03 -16.62 -12.46
C TRP A 337 -26.71 -16.35 -11.11
N GLY A 338 -27.44 -17.34 -10.58
CA GLY A 338 -28.10 -17.20 -9.27
C GLY A 338 -27.11 -16.87 -8.15
N ASN A 339 -26.03 -17.64 -8.01
CA ASN A 339 -25.02 -17.37 -6.99
C ASN A 339 -24.35 -15.99 -7.18
N LEU A 340 -24.06 -15.61 -8.42
CA LEU A 340 -23.44 -14.32 -8.72
C LEU A 340 -24.34 -13.15 -8.30
N ILE A 341 -25.63 -13.21 -8.63
CA ILE A 341 -26.60 -12.16 -8.30
C ILE A 341 -26.87 -12.09 -6.81
N ASP A 342 -26.94 -13.23 -6.11
CA ASP A 342 -27.14 -13.25 -4.65
C ASP A 342 -26.01 -12.49 -3.93
N TYR A 343 -24.75 -12.75 -4.29
CA TYR A 343 -23.59 -12.05 -3.71
C TYR A 343 -23.56 -10.57 -4.12
N ARG A 344 -23.72 -10.27 -5.41
CA ARG A 344 -23.70 -8.89 -5.91
C ARG A 344 -24.78 -8.04 -5.24
N ASN A 345 -26.01 -8.56 -5.12
CA ASN A 345 -27.11 -7.83 -4.52
C ASN A 345 -26.90 -7.63 -3.02
N ALA A 346 -26.39 -8.63 -2.29
CA ALA A 346 -26.09 -8.47 -0.88
C ALA A 346 -25.04 -7.37 -0.63
N ILE A 347 -24.00 -7.26 -1.47
CA ILE A 347 -23.02 -6.17 -1.43
C ILE A 347 -23.67 -4.83 -1.78
N ALA A 348 -24.51 -4.79 -2.82
CA ALA A 348 -25.16 -3.56 -3.27
C ALA A 348 -26.22 -3.02 -2.30
N HIS A 349 -26.79 -3.88 -1.44
CA HIS A 349 -27.71 -3.51 -0.36
C HIS A 349 -27.01 -3.21 0.97
N CYS A 350 -25.69 -3.14 0.96
CA CYS A 350 -24.86 -2.74 2.10
C CYS A 350 -25.06 -3.55 3.40
N GLY A 351 -25.52 -4.80 3.30
CA GLY A 351 -25.86 -5.63 4.46
C GLY A 351 -27.23 -5.37 5.09
N PHE A 352 -28.07 -4.48 4.53
CA PHE A 352 -29.45 -4.24 4.99
C PHE A 352 -30.44 -5.31 4.49
N LYS A 353 -30.07 -6.59 4.62
CA LYS A 353 -30.90 -7.73 4.20
C LYS A 353 -30.65 -8.94 5.10
N ASP A 354 -31.73 -9.46 5.70
CA ASP A 354 -31.70 -10.63 6.61
C ASP A 354 -31.11 -11.89 5.96
N SER A 355 -31.28 -12.05 4.65
CA SER A 355 -30.79 -13.17 3.86
C SER A 355 -29.58 -12.78 3.02
N SER A 356 -28.44 -12.60 3.69
CA SER A 356 -27.14 -12.38 3.02
C SER A 356 -26.34 -13.68 2.92
N PRO A 357 -25.63 -13.93 1.80
CA PRO A 357 -24.74 -15.08 1.68
C PRO A 357 -23.54 -14.96 2.63
N ASN A 358 -22.89 -16.09 2.90
CA ASN A 358 -21.66 -16.11 3.69
C ASN A 358 -20.48 -15.59 2.86
N PHE A 359 -19.93 -14.44 3.22
CA PHE A 359 -18.79 -13.82 2.53
C PHE A 359 -17.45 -14.40 2.98
N ASP A 360 -17.26 -15.71 2.85
CA ASP A 360 -15.96 -16.34 3.12
C ASP A 360 -15.10 -16.47 1.85
N LYS A 361 -13.78 -16.32 2.02
CA LYS A 361 -12.80 -16.32 0.92
C LYS A 361 -12.90 -17.57 0.02
N LYS A 362 -13.11 -18.75 0.62
CA LYS A 362 -13.21 -20.02 -0.11
C LYS A 362 -14.47 -20.05 -1.00
N SER A 363 -15.59 -19.55 -0.51
CA SER A 363 -16.82 -19.43 -1.30
C SER A 363 -16.63 -18.50 -2.51
N ILE A 364 -15.94 -17.38 -2.33
CA ILE A 364 -15.64 -16.42 -3.42
C ILE A 364 -14.70 -17.03 -4.46
N GLU A 365 -13.60 -17.66 -4.02
CA GLU A 365 -12.67 -18.37 -4.88
C GLU A 365 -13.39 -19.45 -5.72
N ASN A 366 -14.32 -20.18 -5.12
CA ASN A 366 -15.14 -21.18 -5.82
C ASN A 366 -16.08 -20.55 -6.85
N ILE A 367 -16.76 -19.44 -6.53
CA ILE A 367 -17.63 -18.72 -7.49
C ILE A 367 -16.80 -18.21 -8.66
N PHE A 368 -15.62 -17.64 -8.38
CA PHE A 368 -14.74 -17.11 -9.40
C PHE A 368 -14.15 -18.19 -10.30
N ALA A 369 -13.71 -19.33 -9.74
CA ALA A 369 -13.23 -20.46 -10.52
C ALA A 369 -14.33 -20.99 -11.46
N ARG A 370 -15.57 -21.12 -10.97
CA ARG A 370 -16.74 -21.50 -11.79
C ARG A 370 -17.03 -20.46 -12.87
N PHE A 371 -16.94 -19.18 -12.55
CA PHE A 371 -17.10 -18.09 -13.51
C PHE A 371 -16.07 -18.13 -14.63
N LYS A 372 -14.77 -18.25 -14.29
CA LYS A 372 -13.70 -18.38 -15.29
C LYS A 372 -13.91 -19.60 -16.19
N SER A 373 -14.26 -20.76 -15.63
CA SER A 373 -14.61 -21.95 -16.42
C SER A 373 -15.76 -21.67 -17.39
N VAL A 374 -16.87 -21.09 -16.92
CA VAL A 374 -18.04 -20.81 -17.79
C VAL A 374 -17.75 -19.78 -18.89
N ILE A 375 -16.96 -18.74 -18.58
CA ILE A 375 -16.65 -17.66 -19.53
C ILE A 375 -15.58 -18.07 -20.56
N ASN A 376 -14.61 -18.90 -20.17
CA ASN A 376 -13.50 -19.36 -21.02
C ASN A 376 -13.79 -20.63 -21.81
N GLU A 377 -14.66 -21.52 -21.30
CA GLU A 377 -14.92 -22.78 -21.98
C GLU A 377 -15.46 -22.56 -23.40
N ASN A 378 -15.06 -23.49 -24.29
CA ASN A 378 -15.82 -23.89 -25.48
C ASN A 378 -17.19 -24.51 -25.08
N GLY A 379 -17.88 -23.95 -24.09
CA GLY A 379 -19.27 -24.24 -23.71
C GLY A 379 -20.23 -23.75 -24.80
N LYS A 380 -19.85 -23.89 -26.07
CA LYS A 380 -20.69 -23.60 -27.23
C LYS A 380 -22.06 -24.21 -26.99
N ASN A 381 -22.11 -25.45 -26.50
CA ASN A 381 -23.34 -26.16 -26.16
C ASN A 381 -24.15 -25.54 -25.02
N ASP A 382 -23.55 -25.22 -23.87
CA ASP A 382 -24.28 -24.62 -22.74
C ASP A 382 -24.73 -23.19 -23.04
N TRP A 383 -23.87 -22.39 -23.66
CA TRP A 383 -24.22 -21.04 -24.12
C TRP A 383 -25.26 -21.07 -25.24
N ASN A 384 -25.20 -22.02 -26.19
CA ASN A 384 -26.21 -22.19 -27.24
C ASN A 384 -27.55 -22.63 -26.63
N LYS A 385 -27.54 -23.57 -25.68
CA LYS A 385 -28.71 -24.04 -24.96
C LYS A 385 -29.35 -22.90 -24.17
N LEU A 386 -28.56 -22.11 -23.43
CA LEU A 386 -29.05 -20.92 -22.75
C LEU A 386 -29.65 -19.91 -23.74
N THR A 387 -28.96 -19.63 -24.85
CA THR A 387 -29.45 -18.68 -25.85
C THR A 387 -30.77 -19.13 -26.46
N SER A 388 -30.92 -20.43 -26.73
CA SER A 388 -32.17 -21.04 -27.18
C SER A 388 -33.30 -20.88 -26.16
N ILE A 389 -33.00 -21.11 -24.86
CA ILE A 389 -33.96 -20.89 -23.76
C ILE A 389 -34.41 -19.42 -23.71
N LEU A 390 -33.46 -18.47 -23.76
CA LEU A 390 -33.75 -17.04 -23.60
C LEU A 390 -34.46 -16.41 -24.81
N THR A 391 -34.25 -16.95 -26.01
CA THR A 391 -34.81 -16.42 -27.27
C THR A 391 -35.99 -17.21 -27.81
N GLY A 392 -36.22 -18.43 -27.30
CA GLY A 392 -37.22 -19.37 -27.83
C GLY A 392 -36.91 -19.90 -29.24
N LYS A 393 -35.69 -19.66 -29.76
CA LYS A 393 -35.27 -20.06 -31.12
C LYS A 393 -34.20 -21.15 -31.06
N SER A 394 -34.43 -22.24 -31.78
CA SER A 394 -33.37 -23.21 -32.08
C SER A 394 -32.33 -22.52 -32.97
N LEU A 395 -31.12 -22.30 -32.45
CA LEU A 395 -30.01 -21.82 -33.25
C LEU A 395 -29.59 -22.94 -34.21
N LEU A 396 -29.86 -22.74 -35.51
CA LEU A 396 -29.26 -23.56 -36.56
C LEU A 396 -27.74 -23.41 -36.48
N GLU A 397 -27.04 -24.55 -36.47
CA GLU A 397 -25.59 -24.59 -36.61
C GLU A 397 -25.21 -23.93 -37.94
N THR A 398 -24.68 -22.70 -37.88
CA THR A 398 -24.03 -22.07 -39.02
C THR A 398 -22.52 -22.18 -38.90
N ASP A 399 -21.92 -22.44 -40.05
CA ASP A 399 -20.65 -23.10 -40.30
C ASP A 399 -19.38 -22.52 -39.68
N ASN A 400 -18.43 -23.46 -39.59
CA ASN A 400 -17.01 -23.30 -39.36
C ASN A 400 -16.35 -22.26 -40.28
N ASN A 401 -15.59 -21.33 -39.69
CA ASN A 401 -14.15 -21.14 -39.89
C ASN A 401 -13.73 -19.70 -39.64
N LYS A 402 -13.19 -19.48 -38.44
CA LYS A 402 -11.92 -18.78 -38.19
C LYS A 402 -11.60 -19.03 -36.72
N GLN A 403 -10.75 -20.02 -36.48
CA GLN A 403 -10.06 -20.14 -35.19
C GLN A 403 -9.31 -18.82 -34.95
N PRO A 404 -9.54 -18.09 -33.86
CA PRO A 404 -8.45 -17.34 -33.28
C PRO A 404 -7.42 -18.40 -32.85
N GLN A 405 -6.15 -18.17 -33.18
CA GLN A 405 -5.06 -18.97 -32.63
C GLN A 405 -5.22 -18.99 -31.12
N THR A 406 -5.52 -20.18 -30.57
CA THR A 406 -5.40 -20.43 -29.15
C THR A 406 -3.90 -20.41 -28.86
N ASP A 407 -3.40 -19.26 -28.46
CA ASP A 407 -2.15 -19.22 -27.72
C ASP A 407 -2.37 -20.06 -26.47
N ASN A 408 -1.49 -21.04 -26.30
CA ASN A 408 -1.48 -21.92 -25.15
C ASN A 408 -1.59 -21.07 -23.89
N LEU A 409 -2.67 -21.26 -23.13
CA LEU A 409 -2.69 -21.04 -21.69
C LEU A 409 -1.57 -21.90 -21.11
N LYS A 410 -0.36 -21.33 -21.09
CA LYS A 410 0.63 -21.75 -20.13
C LYS A 410 -0.03 -21.49 -18.79
N ASP A 411 -0.15 -22.56 -18.00
CA ASP A 411 -0.17 -22.43 -16.56
C ASP A 411 0.77 -21.29 -16.22
N ILE A 412 0.22 -20.24 -15.60
CA ILE A 412 1.03 -19.26 -14.91
C ILE A 412 1.71 -20.10 -13.84
N ASN A 413 2.91 -20.59 -14.17
CA ASN A 413 3.93 -20.81 -13.18
C ASN A 413 4.01 -19.45 -12.47
N LEU A 414 3.32 -19.33 -11.34
CA LEU A 414 3.85 -18.65 -10.19
C LEU A 414 5.34 -19.00 -10.22
N SER A 415 6.13 -17.99 -10.59
CA SER A 415 7.56 -18.10 -10.83
C SER A 415 8.10 -19.09 -9.83
N LYS A 416 8.71 -20.20 -10.30
CA LYS A 416 9.45 -21.11 -9.42
C LYS A 416 10.24 -20.21 -8.48
N GLU A 417 9.85 -20.18 -7.21
CA GLU A 417 10.59 -19.44 -6.20
C GLU A 417 12.03 -19.90 -6.38
N THR A 418 12.90 -18.98 -6.75
CA THR A 418 14.31 -19.31 -6.78
C THR A 418 14.69 -19.44 -5.32
N ASP A 419 14.80 -20.68 -4.84
CA ASP A 419 15.31 -21.00 -3.51
C ASP A 419 16.77 -20.53 -3.28
N LYS A 420 17.34 -19.79 -4.24
CA LYS A 420 18.70 -19.26 -4.16
C LYS A 420 18.76 -18.12 -3.15
N THR A 421 19.62 -18.29 -2.16
CA THR A 421 19.94 -17.24 -1.18
C THR A 421 21.16 -16.44 -1.63
N ILE A 422 21.01 -15.12 -1.69
CA ILE A 422 22.06 -14.16 -2.10
C ILE A 422 22.49 -13.37 -0.87
N LEU A 423 23.78 -13.42 -0.54
CA LEU A 423 24.37 -12.51 0.45
C LEU A 423 24.89 -11.26 -0.26
N ILE A 424 24.51 -10.09 0.24
CA ILE A 424 25.07 -8.79 -0.15
C ILE A 424 25.88 -8.28 1.04
N SER A 425 27.17 -8.05 0.83
CA SER A 425 28.06 -7.48 1.84
C SER A 425 28.93 -6.38 1.21
N THR A 426 29.54 -5.57 2.06
CA THR A 426 30.36 -4.41 1.67
C THR A 426 31.75 -4.49 2.28
N LEU A 427 32.75 -3.89 1.62
CA LEU A 427 34.08 -3.69 2.20
C LEU A 427 34.40 -2.20 2.26
N GLY A 428 34.98 -1.75 3.37
CA GLY A 428 35.59 -0.43 3.54
C GLY A 428 37.13 -0.48 3.49
N THR A 429 37.76 0.69 3.61
CA THR A 429 39.22 0.86 3.49
C THR A 429 39.98 0.76 4.82
N SER A 430 39.28 0.65 5.95
CA SER A 430 39.93 0.57 7.28
C SER A 430 40.76 -0.70 7.41
N ASP A 431 41.85 -0.62 8.17
CA ASP A 431 42.60 -1.79 8.62
C ASP A 431 41.78 -2.53 9.70
N TYR A 432 41.17 -3.65 9.31
CA TYR A 432 40.31 -4.40 10.22
C TYR A 432 41.13 -5.13 11.29
N GLY A 433 40.77 -4.92 12.55
CA GLY A 433 41.32 -5.67 13.66
C GLY A 433 40.82 -7.11 13.67
N VAL A 434 41.67 -8.04 14.12
CA VAL A 434 41.23 -9.42 14.40
C VAL A 434 40.21 -9.38 15.53
N ALA A 435 39.10 -10.08 15.37
CA ALA A 435 38.12 -10.32 16.42
C ALA A 435 37.53 -11.72 16.32
N THR A 436 37.15 -12.26 17.48
CA THR A 436 36.30 -13.45 17.56
C THR A 436 34.85 -12.99 17.52
N TYR A 437 34.18 -13.18 16.38
CA TYR A 437 32.76 -12.89 16.23
C TYR A 437 31.92 -14.06 16.74
N GLU A 438 30.91 -13.78 17.55
CA GLU A 438 29.88 -14.74 17.94
C GLU A 438 28.63 -14.52 17.08
N PHE A 439 28.28 -15.53 16.30
CA PHE A 439 27.08 -15.59 15.48
C PHE A 439 26.08 -16.55 16.12
N LYS A 440 24.94 -16.04 16.55
CA LYS A 440 23.90 -16.84 17.20
C LYS A 440 22.92 -17.38 16.17
N LYS A 441 22.81 -18.70 16.08
CA LYS A 441 21.75 -19.40 15.34
C LYS A 441 20.82 -20.07 16.36
N LYS A 442 19.57 -20.35 15.96
CA LYS A 442 18.53 -20.91 16.87
C LYS A 442 19.02 -22.06 17.77
N ASP A 443 19.88 -22.93 17.26
CA ASP A 443 20.33 -24.13 17.97
C ASP A 443 21.85 -24.19 18.24
N GLU A 444 22.63 -23.24 17.70
CA GLU A 444 24.09 -23.25 17.77
C GLU A 444 24.69 -21.83 17.82
N ASN A 445 25.74 -21.65 18.62
CA ASN A 445 26.55 -20.44 18.59
C ASN A 445 27.85 -20.73 17.83
N ILE A 446 28.03 -20.07 16.71
CA ILE A 446 29.23 -20.19 15.89
C ILE A 446 30.19 -19.07 16.30
N ARG A 447 31.44 -19.42 16.60
CA ARG A 447 32.50 -18.44 16.87
C ARG A 447 33.55 -18.51 15.78
N VAL A 448 33.81 -17.37 15.15
CA VAL A 448 34.77 -17.25 14.05
C VAL A 448 35.75 -16.14 14.38
N GLU A 449 37.03 -16.49 14.52
CA GLU A 449 38.11 -15.51 14.61
C GLU A 449 38.53 -15.09 13.20
N THR A 450 38.36 -13.81 12.88
CA THR A 450 38.70 -13.26 11.56
C THR A 450 38.81 -11.73 11.62
N LYS A 451 39.42 -11.15 10.59
CA LYS A 451 39.37 -9.71 10.30
C LYS A 451 38.19 -9.32 9.41
N LEU A 452 37.60 -10.29 8.70
CA LEU A 452 36.62 -10.07 7.64
C LEU A 452 35.29 -10.68 8.05
N PHE A 453 34.35 -9.83 8.48
CA PHE A 453 33.05 -10.29 8.97
C PHE A 453 32.25 -11.08 7.91
N GLN A 454 32.51 -10.82 6.62
CA GLN A 454 31.99 -11.58 5.49
C GLN A 454 32.14 -13.10 5.68
N LYS A 455 33.29 -13.54 6.19
CA LYS A 455 33.54 -14.96 6.43
C LYS A 455 32.61 -15.55 7.47
N VAL A 456 32.33 -14.78 8.52
CA VAL A 456 31.43 -15.20 9.61
C VAL A 456 30.05 -15.52 9.02
N VAL A 457 29.50 -14.62 8.22
CA VAL A 457 28.18 -14.77 7.60
C VAL A 457 28.16 -15.91 6.58
N VAL A 458 29.16 -15.99 5.70
CA VAL A 458 29.26 -17.06 4.68
C VAL A 458 29.37 -18.44 5.34
N GLN A 459 30.20 -18.59 6.38
CA GLN A 459 30.34 -19.87 7.09
C GLN A 459 29.07 -20.25 7.85
N ALA A 460 28.40 -19.28 8.48
CA ALA A 460 27.21 -19.53 9.28
C ALA A 460 25.97 -19.88 8.43
N LEU A 461 25.82 -19.24 7.27
CA LEU A 461 24.58 -19.28 6.49
C LEU A 461 24.71 -20.01 5.14
N LYS A 462 25.93 -20.14 4.60
CA LYS A 462 26.23 -20.84 3.35
C LYS A 462 25.34 -20.39 2.17
N PRO A 463 25.33 -19.08 1.83
CA PRO A 463 24.49 -18.55 0.76
C PRO A 463 24.88 -19.13 -0.60
N ASP A 464 23.92 -19.18 -1.53
CA ASP A 464 24.15 -19.67 -2.89
C ASP A 464 25.01 -18.76 -3.74
N LYS A 465 25.01 -17.45 -3.47
CA LYS A 465 25.78 -16.43 -4.17
C LYS A 465 26.17 -15.36 -3.15
N THR A 466 27.42 -14.89 -3.19
CA THR A 466 27.86 -13.78 -2.35
C THR A 466 28.31 -12.64 -3.24
N ILE A 467 27.66 -11.49 -3.10
CA ILE A 467 27.96 -10.25 -3.79
C ILE A 467 28.68 -9.33 -2.81
N ILE A 468 29.92 -8.96 -3.15
CA ILE A 468 30.73 -8.02 -2.40
C ILE A 468 30.71 -6.68 -3.15
N ILE A 469 29.96 -5.73 -2.60
CA ILE A 469 29.91 -4.35 -3.07
C ILE A 469 31.15 -3.62 -2.55
N VAL A 470 31.98 -3.06 -3.45
CA VAL A 470 33.30 -2.58 -3.05
C VAL A 470 33.77 -1.39 -3.89
N THR A 471 34.39 -0.40 -3.26
CA THR A 471 35.09 0.68 -3.97
C THR A 471 36.45 0.19 -4.46
N GLU A 472 37.02 0.83 -5.49
CA GLU A 472 38.32 0.42 -6.02
C GLU A 472 39.41 0.37 -4.93
N ALA A 473 39.42 1.34 -4.01
CA ALA A 473 40.35 1.40 -2.89
C ALA A 473 40.18 0.22 -1.93
N ALA A 474 38.95 -0.07 -1.49
CA ALA A 474 38.67 -1.19 -0.58
C ALA A 474 38.99 -2.54 -1.23
N LYS A 475 38.72 -2.68 -2.54
CA LYS A 475 39.02 -3.88 -3.33
C LYS A 475 40.52 -4.15 -3.36
N ARG A 476 41.35 -3.13 -3.61
CA ARG A 476 42.82 -3.27 -3.61
C ARG A 476 43.37 -3.74 -2.27
N ILE A 477 42.76 -3.33 -1.16
CA ILE A 477 43.24 -3.67 0.19
C ILE A 477 42.81 -5.08 0.60
N HIS A 478 41.52 -5.41 0.43
CA HIS A 478 40.92 -6.57 1.11
C HIS A 478 40.52 -7.73 0.20
N LYS A 479 40.44 -7.54 -1.13
CA LYS A 479 39.96 -8.58 -2.05
C LYS A 479 40.71 -9.90 -1.89
N LYS A 480 42.04 -9.84 -1.98
CA LYS A 480 42.88 -11.04 -1.91
C LYS A 480 42.73 -11.76 -0.57
N ALA A 481 42.74 -11.01 0.53
CA ALA A 481 42.56 -11.59 1.86
C ALA A 481 41.19 -12.26 2.01
N LEU A 482 40.13 -11.68 1.44
CA LEU A 482 38.80 -12.28 1.46
C LEU A 482 38.71 -13.53 0.59
N GLU A 483 39.28 -13.52 -0.61
CA GLU A 483 39.37 -14.70 -1.48
C GLU A 483 40.16 -15.83 -0.79
N ASP A 484 41.29 -15.51 -0.15
CA ASP A 484 42.11 -16.46 0.61
C ASP A 484 41.35 -17.04 1.84
N GLU A 485 40.52 -16.24 2.52
CA GLU A 485 39.72 -16.68 3.67
C GLU A 485 38.47 -17.50 3.29
N LEU A 486 38.04 -17.43 2.03
CA LEU A 486 36.84 -18.06 1.49
C LEU A 486 37.13 -18.97 0.29
N THR A 487 38.34 -19.52 0.18
CA THR A 487 38.76 -20.41 -0.92
C THR A 487 37.88 -21.64 -1.09
N GLU A 488 37.19 -22.08 -0.02
CA GLU A 488 36.23 -23.20 -0.06
C GLU A 488 34.86 -22.80 -0.64
N TYR A 489 34.66 -21.53 -0.97
CA TYR A 489 33.42 -20.94 -1.46
C TYR A 489 33.64 -20.28 -2.82
N ASP A 490 33.44 -21.04 -3.91
CA ASP A 490 33.68 -20.60 -5.31
C ASP A 490 32.70 -19.53 -5.84
N ARG A 491 31.95 -18.83 -4.98
CA ARG A 491 30.75 -18.05 -5.35
C ARG A 491 30.81 -16.59 -4.91
N LEU A 492 32.01 -16.02 -4.87
CA LEU A 492 32.26 -14.61 -4.61
C LEU A 492 32.18 -13.79 -5.91
N ASN A 493 31.29 -12.80 -5.95
CA ASN A 493 31.20 -11.82 -7.03
C ASN A 493 31.49 -10.42 -6.49
N PHE A 494 32.54 -9.78 -7.01
CA PHE A 494 32.87 -8.40 -6.63
C PHE A 494 32.21 -7.42 -7.60
N VAL A 495 31.41 -6.50 -7.07
CA VAL A 495 30.75 -5.43 -7.83
C VAL A 495 31.39 -4.11 -7.44
N ASP A 496 31.98 -3.45 -8.43
CA ASP A 496 32.63 -2.15 -8.24
C ASP A 496 31.58 -1.04 -8.09
N ILE A 497 31.79 -0.16 -7.10
CA ILE A 497 30.98 1.04 -6.88
C ILE A 497 31.86 2.29 -6.73
N PRO A 498 31.34 3.49 -7.03
CA PRO A 498 32.02 4.75 -6.72
C PRO A 498 32.01 5.04 -5.20
N ASP A 499 32.68 6.13 -4.79
CA ASP A 499 32.80 6.51 -3.38
C ASP A 499 31.51 7.14 -2.82
N GLY A 500 30.59 7.60 -3.68
CA GLY A 500 29.30 8.16 -3.27
C GLY A 500 29.38 9.65 -2.90
N ARG A 501 30.23 10.41 -3.59
CA ARG A 501 30.56 11.82 -3.25
C ARG A 501 29.56 12.85 -3.74
N ASN A 502 28.62 12.44 -4.58
CA ASN A 502 27.58 13.27 -5.15
C ASN A 502 26.35 12.40 -5.48
N GLU A 503 25.24 13.03 -5.86
CA GLU A 503 23.99 12.35 -6.19
C GLU A 503 24.14 11.29 -7.30
N GLU A 504 24.94 11.53 -8.33
CA GLU A 504 25.12 10.58 -9.44
C GLU A 504 25.78 9.28 -8.96
N GLU A 505 26.88 9.41 -8.21
CA GLU A 505 27.57 8.27 -7.62
C GLU A 505 26.68 7.49 -6.63
N LEU A 506 25.84 8.20 -5.88
CA LEU A 506 24.87 7.58 -4.98
C LEU A 506 23.87 6.69 -5.75
N TRP A 507 23.33 7.19 -6.86
CA TRP A 507 22.45 6.41 -7.73
C TRP A 507 23.17 5.20 -8.32
N ASP A 508 24.44 5.34 -8.72
CA ASP A 508 25.25 4.22 -9.21
C ASP A 508 25.42 3.13 -8.15
N ILE A 509 25.62 3.50 -6.87
CA ILE A 509 25.68 2.56 -5.75
C ILE A 509 24.34 1.81 -5.63
N PHE A 510 23.22 2.54 -5.61
CA PHE A 510 21.89 1.95 -5.50
C PHE A 510 21.61 0.96 -6.64
N PHE A 511 21.82 1.39 -7.90
CA PHE A 511 21.63 0.54 -9.07
C PHE A 511 22.55 -0.68 -9.09
N SER A 512 23.80 -0.53 -8.63
CA SER A 512 24.74 -1.65 -8.49
C SER A 512 24.22 -2.71 -7.51
N ILE A 513 23.59 -2.30 -6.41
CA ILE A 513 22.97 -3.24 -5.47
C ILE A 513 21.79 -3.95 -6.13
N ILE A 514 20.80 -3.20 -6.62
CA ILE A 514 19.54 -3.81 -7.06
C ILE A 514 19.70 -4.62 -8.35
N ASN A 515 20.55 -4.21 -9.30
CA ASN A 515 20.70 -4.90 -10.59
C ASN A 515 21.42 -6.24 -10.48
N ASN A 516 22.17 -6.49 -9.40
CA ASN A 516 22.88 -7.75 -9.18
C ASN A 516 22.03 -8.82 -8.44
N VAL A 517 20.79 -8.47 -8.07
CA VAL A 517 19.82 -9.36 -7.40
C VAL A 517 18.75 -9.77 -8.40
N GLU A 518 18.54 -11.07 -8.57
CA GLU A 518 17.48 -11.62 -9.41
C GLU A 518 16.09 -11.53 -8.73
N ASP A 519 15.02 -11.33 -9.51
CA ASP A 519 13.63 -11.32 -9.02
C ASP A 519 13.28 -12.61 -8.25
N ASN A 520 12.47 -12.48 -7.20
CA ASN A 520 12.01 -13.57 -6.33
C ASN A 520 13.13 -14.31 -5.55
N SER A 521 14.33 -13.73 -5.47
CA SER A 521 15.43 -14.29 -4.68
C SER A 521 15.24 -14.11 -3.19
N LYS A 522 15.86 -14.99 -2.40
CA LYS A 522 16.12 -14.78 -0.96
C LYS A 522 17.38 -13.95 -0.81
N VAL A 523 17.35 -12.91 0.02
CA VAL A 523 18.47 -11.96 0.16
C VAL A 523 18.83 -11.76 1.62
N ILE A 524 20.13 -11.79 1.90
CA ILE A 524 20.73 -11.49 3.20
C ILE A 524 21.63 -10.27 3.03
N PHE A 525 21.57 -9.32 3.97
CA PHE A 525 22.46 -8.17 4.00
C PHE A 525 23.44 -8.25 5.16
N ASP A 526 24.70 -7.92 4.88
CA ASP A 526 25.72 -7.60 5.87
C ASP A 526 26.07 -6.11 5.76
N ILE A 527 25.81 -5.37 6.85
CA ILE A 527 26.00 -3.91 6.91
C ILE A 527 27.24 -3.50 7.75
N THR A 528 28.17 -4.42 7.98
CA THR A 528 29.26 -4.27 8.95
C THR A 528 30.36 -3.30 8.52
N HIS A 529 30.69 -3.25 7.24
CA HIS A 529 31.79 -2.45 6.72
C HIS A 529 31.28 -1.42 5.69
N GLY A 530 32.20 -0.64 5.11
CA GLY A 530 31.87 0.43 4.18
C GLY A 530 31.55 1.79 4.82
N PHE A 531 31.20 2.75 3.96
CA PHE A 531 30.77 4.10 4.32
C PHE A 531 29.42 4.09 5.03
N ARG A 532 29.15 5.11 5.87
CA ARG A 532 27.89 5.21 6.65
C ARG A 532 26.67 5.54 5.82
N SER A 533 26.87 6.11 4.62
CA SER A 533 25.81 6.28 3.62
C SER A 533 25.29 4.93 3.10
N ILE A 534 26.11 3.88 3.07
CA ILE A 534 25.72 2.59 2.48
C ILE A 534 24.63 1.87 3.31
N PRO A 535 24.71 1.76 4.66
CA PRO A 535 23.61 1.21 5.45
C PRO A 535 22.29 1.96 5.29
N PHE A 536 22.32 3.28 5.08
CA PHE A 536 21.13 4.07 4.74
C PHE A 536 20.56 3.62 3.39
N ILE A 537 21.38 3.59 2.33
CA ILE A 537 20.98 3.13 0.99
C ILE A 537 20.51 1.67 1.00
N ASN A 538 21.15 0.81 1.79
CA ASN A 538 20.80 -0.61 1.90
C ASN A 538 19.38 -0.81 2.39
N LEU A 539 18.88 0.00 3.34
CA LEU A 539 17.48 -0.10 3.76
C LEU A 539 16.52 0.21 2.59
N ILE A 540 16.84 1.22 1.80
CA ILE A 540 16.01 1.63 0.67
C ILE A 540 16.06 0.58 -0.44
N ALA A 541 17.25 0.01 -0.69
CA ALA A 541 17.42 -1.13 -1.59
C ALA A 541 16.68 -2.37 -1.09
N ILE A 542 16.70 -2.66 0.21
CA ILE A 542 15.91 -3.72 0.85
C ILE A 542 14.43 -3.54 0.53
N TYR A 543 13.89 -2.33 0.74
CA TYR A 543 12.47 -2.08 0.46
C TYR A 543 12.16 -2.20 -1.04
N TYR A 544 13.00 -1.62 -1.89
CA TYR A 544 12.88 -1.75 -3.34
C TYR A 544 12.87 -3.22 -3.79
N LEU A 545 13.80 -4.04 -3.29
CA LEU A 545 13.90 -5.47 -3.64
C LEU A 545 12.64 -6.23 -3.21
N LYS A 546 12.07 -5.92 -2.05
CA LYS A 546 10.80 -6.50 -1.60
C LYS A 546 9.65 -6.15 -2.54
N VAL A 547 9.48 -4.88 -2.86
CA VAL A 547 8.31 -4.38 -3.61
C VAL A 547 8.41 -4.65 -5.09
N VAL A 548 9.54 -4.28 -5.70
CA VAL A 548 9.68 -4.25 -7.15
C VAL A 548 10.15 -5.59 -7.69
N LYS A 549 11.06 -6.26 -6.96
CA LYS A 549 11.61 -7.57 -7.35
C LYS A 549 10.99 -8.76 -6.64
N ASN A 550 10.03 -8.54 -5.74
CA ASN A 550 9.39 -9.60 -4.95
C ASN A 550 10.40 -10.49 -4.19
N CYS A 551 11.53 -9.92 -3.76
CA CYS A 551 12.56 -10.64 -3.01
C CYS A 551 12.13 -10.86 -1.56
N VAL A 552 12.53 -12.00 -0.99
CA VAL A 552 12.39 -12.28 0.44
C VAL A 552 13.67 -11.86 1.16
N ILE A 553 13.57 -10.92 2.09
CA ILE A 553 14.71 -10.50 2.90
C ILE A 553 14.80 -11.45 4.10
N GLU A 554 15.72 -12.39 4.03
CA GLU A 554 15.87 -13.44 5.06
C GLU A 554 16.52 -12.90 6.32
N ALA A 555 17.55 -12.06 6.16
CA ALA A 555 18.22 -11.46 7.30
C ALA A 555 19.00 -10.19 6.99
N VAL A 556 19.20 -9.36 8.02
CA VAL A 556 20.16 -8.24 8.03
C VAL A 556 21.09 -8.37 9.22
N TYR A 557 22.38 -8.57 8.98
CA TYR A 557 23.38 -8.76 10.02
C TYR A 557 24.34 -7.59 10.16
N TYR A 558 24.72 -7.31 11.40
CA TYR A 558 25.75 -6.34 11.76
C TYR A 558 26.74 -6.94 12.76
N GLY A 559 27.99 -7.10 12.35
CA GLY A 559 29.11 -7.50 13.21
C GLY A 559 29.63 -6.32 14.02
N ALA A 560 29.26 -6.21 15.30
CA ALA A 560 29.59 -5.05 16.11
C ALA A 560 30.97 -5.19 16.78
N TYR A 561 32.03 -4.94 16.02
CA TYR A 561 33.42 -4.96 16.51
C TYR A 561 33.63 -4.06 17.73
N GLU A 562 33.02 -2.88 17.74
CA GLU A 562 33.09 -1.89 18.81
C GLU A 562 32.41 -2.36 20.11
N ALA A 563 31.44 -3.28 20.01
CA ALA A 563 30.69 -3.83 21.15
C ALA A 563 31.34 -5.07 21.79
N ARG A 564 32.61 -5.35 21.47
CA ARG A 564 33.32 -6.53 21.97
C ARG A 564 33.50 -6.51 23.49
N LYS A 565 33.22 -7.63 24.14
CA LYS A 565 33.37 -7.81 25.58
C LYS A 565 34.40 -8.90 25.88
N ASP A 566 35.16 -8.72 26.94
CA ASP A 566 36.02 -9.79 27.46
C ASP A 566 35.16 -10.89 28.08
N LYS A 567 35.27 -12.10 27.55
CA LYS A 567 34.63 -13.31 28.08
C LYS A 567 35.69 -14.40 28.14
N ASP A 568 36.02 -14.83 29.35
CA ASP A 568 37.03 -15.87 29.62
C ASP A 568 38.41 -15.54 29.01
N GLY A 569 38.80 -14.26 28.98
CA GLY A 569 40.07 -13.78 28.43
C GLY A 569 40.10 -13.61 26.90
N VAL A 570 38.97 -13.85 26.21
CA VAL A 570 38.81 -13.61 24.77
C VAL A 570 37.87 -12.43 24.54
N LYS A 571 38.28 -11.48 23.69
CA LYS A 571 37.39 -10.39 23.25
C LYS A 571 36.43 -10.91 22.20
N ILE A 572 35.17 -11.05 22.58
CA ILE A 572 34.11 -11.54 21.71
C ILE A 572 33.29 -10.37 21.18
N SER A 573 33.24 -10.21 19.86
CA SER A 573 32.38 -9.25 19.17
C SER A 573 31.02 -9.91 18.87
N PRO A 574 29.90 -9.33 19.30
CA PRO A 574 28.59 -9.89 18.99
C PRO A 574 28.19 -9.63 17.52
N THR A 575 27.42 -10.55 16.96
CA THR A 575 26.64 -10.30 15.74
C THR A 575 25.22 -9.93 16.12
N PHE A 576 24.71 -8.85 15.54
CA PHE A 576 23.32 -8.42 15.70
C PHE A 576 22.50 -8.77 14.47
N ASP A 577 21.32 -9.30 14.71
CA ASP A 577 20.28 -9.53 13.72
C ASP A 577 19.30 -8.35 13.76
N LEU A 578 19.34 -7.53 12.71
CA LEU A 578 18.50 -6.34 12.56
C LEU A 578 17.26 -6.61 11.72
N THR A 579 16.93 -7.87 11.43
CA THR A 579 15.82 -8.25 10.55
C THR A 579 14.48 -7.73 11.07
N ARG A 580 14.27 -7.68 12.40
CA ARG A 580 13.05 -7.12 13.00
C ARG A 580 12.88 -5.61 12.81
N PHE A 581 13.93 -4.88 12.46
CA PHE A 581 13.82 -3.48 12.06
C PHE A 581 13.37 -3.35 10.60
N VAL A 582 13.74 -4.29 9.73
CA VAL A 582 13.24 -4.34 8.35
C VAL A 582 11.75 -4.65 8.30
N THR A 583 11.23 -5.47 9.22
CA THR A 583 9.78 -5.72 9.29
C THR A 583 8.99 -4.46 9.65
N MET A 584 9.62 -3.43 10.21
CA MET A 584 9.00 -2.13 10.46
C MET A 584 8.53 -1.44 9.17
N LEU A 585 9.17 -1.71 8.02
CA LEU A 585 8.68 -1.26 6.72
C LEU A 585 7.31 -1.87 6.39
N ASP A 586 7.10 -3.15 6.71
CA ASP A 586 5.80 -3.81 6.51
C ASP A 586 4.73 -3.23 7.43
N TRP A 587 5.11 -2.88 8.67
CA TRP A 587 4.23 -2.17 9.59
C TRP A 587 3.87 -0.78 9.06
N ILE A 588 4.85 0.00 8.59
CA ILE A 588 4.62 1.32 7.97
C ILE A 588 3.70 1.20 6.76
N ARG A 589 3.91 0.19 5.91
CA ARG A 589 3.00 -0.10 4.81
C ARG A 589 1.58 -0.39 5.29
N GLY A 590 1.42 -1.25 6.30
CA GLY A 590 0.10 -1.56 6.85
C GLY A 590 -0.62 -0.32 7.40
N ILE A 591 0.12 0.65 7.94
CA ILE A 591 -0.43 1.93 8.40
C ILE A 591 -0.97 2.73 7.23
N TYR A 592 -0.20 2.84 6.14
CA TYR A 592 -0.65 3.54 4.94
C TYR A 592 -1.85 2.84 4.29
N ASP A 593 -1.80 1.51 4.15
CA ASP A 593 -2.93 0.69 3.67
C ASP A 593 -4.21 1.00 4.49
N PHE A 594 -4.06 1.16 5.79
CA PHE A 594 -5.16 1.51 6.69
C PHE A 594 -5.61 2.97 6.53
N ILE A 595 -4.70 3.95 6.60
CA ILE A 595 -5.06 5.38 6.59
C ILE A 595 -5.60 5.81 5.24
N ASP A 596 -5.03 5.31 4.15
CA ASP A 596 -5.34 5.79 2.80
C ASP A 596 -6.51 4.99 2.20
N TYR A 597 -6.66 3.70 2.56
CA TYR A 597 -7.64 2.80 1.94
C TYR A 597 -8.56 2.06 2.93
N GLY A 598 -8.31 2.16 4.24
CA GLY A 598 -9.03 1.42 5.28
C GLY A 598 -8.84 -0.09 5.24
N ASP A 599 -7.73 -0.58 4.68
CA ASP A 599 -7.38 -1.99 4.67
C ASP A 599 -6.47 -2.32 5.85
N GLN A 600 -7.01 -3.06 6.83
CA GLN A 600 -6.25 -3.46 8.02
C GLN A 600 -5.65 -4.88 7.93
N ASN A 601 -5.75 -5.57 6.79
CA ASN A 601 -5.38 -6.98 6.69
C ASN A 601 -3.88 -7.21 6.96
N LEU A 602 -3.01 -6.35 6.42
CA LEU A 602 -1.56 -6.45 6.65
C LEU A 602 -1.24 -6.22 8.13
N LEU A 603 -1.83 -5.20 8.74
CA LEU A 603 -1.69 -4.90 10.17
C LEU A 603 -2.14 -6.07 11.05
N ALA A 604 -3.31 -6.63 10.77
CA ALA A 604 -3.82 -7.79 11.48
C ALA A 604 -2.86 -8.98 11.37
N LYS A 605 -2.40 -9.29 10.16
CA LYS A 605 -1.42 -10.36 9.92
C LYS A 605 -0.13 -10.14 10.72
N LEU A 606 0.38 -8.93 10.76
CA LEU A 606 1.60 -8.58 11.51
C LEU A 606 1.37 -8.71 13.03
N ILE A 607 0.24 -8.25 13.57
CA ILE A 607 -0.12 -8.43 14.99
C ILE A 607 -0.24 -9.92 15.33
N ASN A 608 -0.90 -10.71 14.49
CA ASN A 608 -1.04 -12.13 14.73
C ASN A 608 0.31 -12.85 14.66
N ASN A 609 1.22 -12.44 13.76
CA ASN A 609 2.57 -12.98 13.71
C ASN A 609 3.35 -12.71 15.00
N GLU A 610 3.33 -11.48 15.53
CA GLU A 610 3.97 -11.15 16.81
C GLU A 610 3.31 -11.92 17.97
N HIS A 611 1.99 -12.07 17.96
CA HIS A 611 1.27 -12.93 18.91
C HIS A 611 1.77 -14.38 18.84
N GLN A 612 1.92 -14.99 17.65
CA GLN A 612 2.46 -16.34 17.53
C GLN A 612 3.91 -16.44 18.01
N LEU A 613 4.75 -15.44 17.71
CA LEU A 613 6.14 -15.40 18.15
C LEU A 613 6.26 -15.31 19.68
N ALA A 614 5.39 -14.55 20.34
CA ALA A 614 5.34 -14.47 21.80
C ALA A 614 5.08 -15.84 22.46
N TYR A 615 4.22 -16.68 21.85
CA TYR A 615 3.96 -18.05 22.31
C TYR A 615 5.16 -18.98 22.09
N GLN A 616 5.90 -18.82 20.98
CA GLN A 616 7.09 -19.63 20.70
C GLN A 616 8.26 -19.34 21.66
N ARG A 617 8.31 -18.13 22.23
CA ARG A 617 9.38 -17.70 23.13
C ARG A 617 9.20 -18.14 24.59
N ASN A 618 8.15 -18.92 24.92
CA ASN A 618 7.83 -19.36 26.29
C ASN A 618 7.85 -18.20 27.31
N SER A 619 7.33 -17.04 26.92
CA SER A 619 7.17 -15.94 27.87
C SER A 619 6.03 -16.25 28.85
N ASP A 620 6.20 -15.88 30.13
CA ASP A 620 5.19 -16.09 31.17
C ASP A 620 3.87 -15.32 30.91
N LEU A 621 3.85 -14.43 29.92
CA LEU A 621 2.76 -13.56 29.51
C LEU A 621 2.33 -13.89 28.08
N THR A 622 1.34 -14.77 27.93
CA THR A 622 0.76 -15.08 26.63
C THR A 622 -0.23 -13.99 26.21
N PRO A 623 0.03 -13.22 25.13
CA PRO A 623 -0.82 -12.08 24.78
C PRO A 623 -2.16 -12.57 24.23
N LYS A 624 -3.28 -12.35 24.93
CA LYS A 624 -4.62 -12.77 24.47
C LYS A 624 -5.38 -11.65 23.78
N VAL A 625 -5.00 -10.40 24.05
CA VAL A 625 -5.67 -9.22 23.50
C VAL A 625 -5.24 -9.00 22.06
N MET A 626 -3.95 -9.14 21.73
CA MET A 626 -3.43 -9.01 20.36
C MET A 626 -4.17 -9.86 19.33
N LYS A 627 -4.49 -11.13 19.65
CA LYS A 627 -5.27 -12.00 18.75
C LYS A 627 -6.69 -11.48 18.51
N LYS A 628 -7.35 -10.95 19.54
CA LYS A 628 -8.68 -10.34 19.40
C LYS A 628 -8.63 -9.07 18.55
N VAL A 629 -7.62 -8.24 18.76
CA VAL A 629 -7.37 -7.03 17.96
C VAL A 629 -7.19 -7.40 16.50
N SER A 630 -6.28 -8.33 16.19
CA SER A 630 -6.06 -8.85 14.83
C SER A 630 -7.36 -9.32 14.18
N ASN A 631 -8.14 -10.15 14.86
CA ASN A 631 -9.41 -10.64 14.32
C ASN A 631 -10.42 -9.51 14.09
N ASN A 632 -10.46 -8.50 14.97
CA ASN A 632 -11.36 -7.36 14.81
C ASN A 632 -10.96 -6.49 13.61
N LEU A 633 -9.66 -6.24 13.41
CA LEU A 633 -9.13 -5.54 12.24
C LEU A 633 -9.48 -6.27 10.93
N GLU A 634 -9.28 -7.59 10.85
CA GLU A 634 -9.70 -8.40 9.69
C GLU A 634 -11.22 -8.31 9.46
N ASN A 635 -12.02 -8.32 10.53
CA ASN A 635 -13.47 -8.19 10.40
C ASN A 635 -13.91 -6.80 9.92
N ILE A 636 -13.23 -5.73 10.33
CA ILE A 636 -13.48 -4.36 9.84
C ILE A 636 -13.16 -4.28 8.34
N SER A 637 -11.96 -4.71 7.93
CA SER A 637 -11.53 -4.75 6.53
C SER A 637 -12.52 -5.53 5.68
N SER A 638 -12.92 -6.72 6.17
CA SER A 638 -13.94 -7.55 5.52
C SER A 638 -15.28 -6.82 5.37
N CYS A 639 -15.77 -6.12 6.39
CA CYS A 639 -17.02 -5.37 6.29
C CYS A 639 -16.93 -4.27 5.24
N LEU A 640 -15.82 -3.54 5.17
CA LEU A 640 -15.61 -2.48 4.17
C LEU A 640 -15.51 -3.05 2.74
N ASN A 641 -14.72 -4.11 2.54
CA ASN A 641 -14.52 -4.78 1.24
C ASN A 641 -15.82 -5.39 0.68
N PHE A 642 -16.70 -5.90 1.55
CA PHE A 642 -18.04 -6.39 1.17
C PHE A 642 -19.13 -5.32 1.24
N ASN A 643 -18.78 -4.07 1.54
CA ASN A 643 -19.69 -2.96 1.73
C ASN A 643 -20.79 -3.23 2.79
N ASN A 644 -20.53 -4.07 3.79
CA ASN A 644 -21.50 -4.48 4.79
C ASN A 644 -21.52 -3.51 5.98
N SER A 645 -22.16 -2.36 5.79
CA SER A 645 -22.20 -1.27 6.77
C SER A 645 -22.99 -1.63 8.04
N GLU A 646 -24.02 -2.48 7.94
CA GLU A 646 -24.78 -2.90 9.12
C GLU A 646 -23.97 -3.88 9.99
N LYS A 647 -23.18 -4.78 9.39
CA LYS A 647 -22.26 -5.63 10.15
C LYS A 647 -21.09 -4.83 10.73
N LEU A 648 -20.60 -3.81 10.02
CA LEU A 648 -19.53 -2.94 10.52
C LEU A 648 -19.88 -2.34 11.88
N LYS A 649 -21.11 -1.84 12.05
CA LYS A 649 -21.64 -1.36 13.36
C LYS A 649 -21.48 -2.40 14.48
N GLN A 650 -21.78 -3.67 14.21
CA GLN A 650 -21.66 -4.74 15.20
C GLN A 650 -20.19 -5.01 15.57
N VAL A 651 -19.31 -5.01 14.57
CA VAL A 651 -17.87 -5.21 14.75
C VAL A 651 -17.25 -4.05 15.54
N MET A 652 -17.64 -2.80 15.27
CA MET A 652 -17.17 -1.63 16.01
C MET A 652 -17.58 -1.68 17.49
N GLY A 653 -18.81 -2.09 17.81
CA GLY A 653 -19.22 -2.27 19.21
C GLY A 653 -18.51 -3.41 19.96
N LEU A 654 -17.83 -4.33 19.25
CA LEU A 654 -16.94 -5.32 19.87
C LEU A 654 -15.54 -4.75 20.12
N TYR A 655 -15.10 -3.80 19.30
CA TYR A 655 -13.82 -3.11 19.45
C TYR A 655 -13.80 -2.27 20.72
N GLU A 656 -14.88 -1.55 21.05
CA GLU A 656 -15.03 -0.79 22.32
C GLU A 656 -14.83 -1.62 23.58
N LYS A 657 -15.06 -2.93 23.50
CA LYS A 657 -14.96 -3.85 24.65
C LYS A 657 -13.54 -4.36 24.87
N ILE A 658 -12.58 -3.95 24.04
CA ILE A 658 -11.17 -4.26 24.23
C ILE A 658 -10.62 -3.42 25.39
N ASP A 659 -9.95 -4.09 26.33
CA ASP A 659 -9.29 -3.43 27.46
C ASP A 659 -8.00 -2.77 26.95
N TYR A 660 -8.08 -1.47 26.66
CA TYR A 660 -6.97 -0.68 26.13
C TYR A 660 -5.74 -0.69 27.03
N THR A 661 -5.90 -0.69 28.36
CA THR A 661 -4.75 -0.72 29.28
C THR A 661 -3.98 -2.05 29.14
N LYS A 662 -4.69 -3.17 29.02
CA LYS A 662 -4.05 -4.47 28.75
C LYS A 662 -3.47 -4.53 27.33
N MET A 663 -4.18 -3.99 26.35
CA MET A 663 -3.74 -3.92 24.96
C MET A 663 -2.42 -3.16 24.82
N SER A 664 -2.33 -1.95 25.39
CA SER A 664 -1.12 -1.14 25.37
C SER A 664 0.03 -1.85 26.07
N SER A 665 -0.21 -2.56 27.18
CA SER A 665 0.86 -3.33 27.85
C SER A 665 1.38 -4.52 27.02
N GLU A 666 0.49 -5.27 26.34
CA GLU A 666 0.91 -6.36 25.44
C GLU A 666 1.67 -5.79 24.22
N ILE A 667 1.22 -4.67 23.68
CA ILE A 667 1.78 -4.05 22.49
C ILE A 667 3.10 -3.33 22.79
N GLU A 668 3.24 -2.66 23.94
CA GLU A 668 4.51 -2.13 24.46
C GLU A 668 5.58 -3.21 24.61
N GLN A 669 5.18 -4.43 24.95
CA GLN A 669 6.12 -5.52 25.14
C GLN A 669 6.52 -6.19 23.82
N TRP A 670 5.56 -6.39 22.91
CA TRP A 670 5.75 -7.25 21.73
C TRP A 670 5.77 -6.51 20.39
N ALA A 671 5.21 -5.31 20.32
CA ALA A 671 5.03 -4.52 19.10
C ALA A 671 5.25 -3.00 19.36
N LYS A 672 6.37 -2.63 20.01
CA LYS A 672 6.72 -1.25 20.39
C LYS A 672 6.47 -0.16 19.32
N PRO A 673 6.78 -0.36 18.02
CA PRO A 673 6.49 0.64 16.97
C PRO A 673 5.02 1.02 16.85
N TYR A 674 4.14 0.22 17.42
CA TYR A 674 2.71 0.21 17.18
C TYR A 674 1.90 1.14 18.08
N ILE A 675 2.44 1.63 19.19
CA ILE A 675 1.66 2.43 20.15
C ILE A 675 1.11 3.72 19.52
N PRO A 676 1.93 4.57 18.86
CA PRO A 676 1.40 5.78 18.24
C PRO A 676 0.50 5.49 17.02
N ILE A 677 0.62 4.27 16.47
CA ILE A 677 -0.21 3.79 15.35
C ILE A 677 -1.62 3.48 15.82
N LEU A 678 -1.76 2.85 16.99
CA LEU A 678 -3.06 2.57 17.60
C LEU A 678 -3.80 3.85 17.92
N GLU A 679 -3.12 4.84 18.48
CA GLU A 679 -3.73 6.14 18.77
C GLU A 679 -4.28 6.78 17.49
N ARG A 680 -3.54 6.73 16.39
CA ARG A 680 -4.02 7.20 15.09
C ARG A 680 -5.19 6.36 14.56
N PHE A 681 -5.13 5.03 14.70
CA PHE A 681 -6.23 4.14 14.33
C PHE A 681 -7.52 4.45 15.10
N GLU A 682 -7.42 4.67 16.40
CA GLU A 682 -8.53 5.04 17.26
C GLU A 682 -9.14 6.38 16.82
N ASN A 683 -8.30 7.38 16.56
CA ASN A 683 -8.74 8.71 16.11
C ASN A 683 -9.50 8.66 14.77
N GLU A 684 -9.03 7.85 13.81
CA GLU A 684 -9.67 7.73 12.48
C GLU A 684 -11.06 7.05 12.56
N PHE A 685 -11.21 6.03 13.43
CA PHE A 685 -12.45 5.26 13.55
C PHE A 685 -13.41 5.73 14.65
N GLU A 686 -13.00 6.66 15.53
CA GLU A 686 -13.81 7.18 16.63
C GLU A 686 -15.19 7.67 16.12
N LYS A 687 -15.19 8.44 15.03
CA LYS A 687 -16.43 8.97 14.42
C LYS A 687 -17.34 7.87 13.89
N LEU A 688 -16.79 6.78 13.34
CA LEU A 688 -17.58 5.67 12.79
C LEU A 688 -18.25 4.83 13.88
N ASN A 689 -17.83 4.99 15.13
CA ASN A 689 -18.40 4.34 16.30
C ASN A 689 -19.58 5.12 16.93
N GLU A 690 -19.99 6.25 16.33
CA GLU A 690 -21.15 7.02 16.74
C GLU A 690 -22.43 6.16 16.82
N ASN A 691 -23.26 6.36 17.85
CA ASN A 691 -24.46 5.57 18.11
C ASN A 691 -25.70 6.08 17.37
N GLU A 692 -25.77 7.39 17.12
CA GLU A 692 -26.86 8.01 16.36
C GLU A 692 -26.79 7.60 14.89
N PHE A 693 -27.89 7.02 14.36
CA PHE A 693 -27.95 6.46 13.01
C PHE A 693 -27.51 7.48 11.94
N ASP A 694 -28.08 8.68 11.96
CA ASP A 694 -27.81 9.70 10.94
C ASP A 694 -26.34 10.12 10.96
N LYS A 695 -25.79 10.36 12.17
CA LYS A 695 -24.38 10.74 12.33
C LYS A 695 -23.42 9.67 11.86
N ARG A 696 -23.62 8.42 12.30
CA ARG A 696 -22.78 7.29 11.90
C ARG A 696 -22.70 7.17 10.38
N TYR A 697 -23.85 7.18 9.70
CA TYR A 697 -23.88 6.98 8.25
C TYR A 697 -23.40 8.20 7.45
N SER A 698 -23.57 9.42 7.97
CA SER A 698 -22.88 10.58 7.43
C SER A 698 -21.35 10.42 7.51
N TYR A 699 -20.82 10.07 8.68
CA TYR A 699 -19.39 9.87 8.86
C TYR A 699 -18.86 8.73 7.99
N LEU A 700 -19.62 7.63 7.85
CA LEU A 700 -19.24 6.52 6.97
C LEU A 700 -19.18 6.96 5.50
N VAL A 701 -20.19 7.66 4.99
CA VAL A 701 -20.20 8.12 3.59
C VAL A 701 -19.07 9.12 3.33
N GLU A 702 -18.82 10.05 4.25
CA GLU A 702 -17.69 10.98 4.17
C GLU A 702 -16.36 10.23 4.15
N TRP A 703 -16.19 9.28 5.06
CA TRP A 703 -15.00 8.44 5.14
C TRP A 703 -14.79 7.66 3.84
N LEU A 704 -15.82 6.98 3.31
CA LEU A 704 -15.72 6.23 2.05
C LEU A 704 -15.30 7.10 0.86
N ILE A 705 -15.79 8.35 0.77
CA ILE A 705 -15.40 9.28 -0.30
C ILE A 705 -13.96 9.75 -0.15
N ASN A 706 -13.51 10.03 1.08
CA ASN A 706 -12.14 10.46 1.34
C ASN A 706 -11.11 9.36 1.03
N HIS A 707 -11.52 8.09 1.03
CA HIS A 707 -10.69 6.92 0.71
C HIS A 707 -10.94 6.38 -0.72
N SER A 708 -11.49 7.21 -1.62
CA SER A 708 -11.77 6.86 -3.03
C SER A 708 -12.68 5.61 -3.21
N GLN A 709 -13.48 5.26 -2.20
CA GLN A 709 -14.45 4.17 -2.24
C GLN A 709 -15.82 4.66 -2.75
N TYR A 710 -15.84 5.26 -3.95
CA TYR A 710 -17.04 5.91 -4.51
C TYR A 710 -18.20 4.94 -4.75
N TRP A 711 -17.91 3.69 -5.11
CA TRP A 711 -18.93 2.66 -5.30
C TRP A 711 -19.68 2.39 -3.98
N GLN A 712 -18.93 2.22 -2.90
CA GLN A 712 -19.44 1.98 -1.55
C GLN A 712 -20.20 3.21 -1.05
N ALA A 713 -19.65 4.42 -1.20
CA ALA A 713 -20.28 5.65 -0.76
C ALA A 713 -21.66 5.86 -1.41
N VAL A 714 -21.75 5.71 -2.73
CA VAL A 714 -22.99 5.93 -3.48
C VAL A 714 -24.05 4.88 -3.17
N THR A 715 -23.65 3.62 -2.97
CA THR A 715 -24.59 2.56 -2.56
C THR A 715 -25.06 2.74 -1.11
N ASN A 716 -24.18 3.16 -0.19
CA ASN A 716 -24.56 3.48 1.18
C ASN A 716 -25.55 4.65 1.25
N MET A 717 -25.30 5.77 0.54
CA MET A 717 -26.25 6.89 0.49
C MET A 717 -27.65 6.43 0.06
N HIS A 718 -27.72 5.54 -0.93
CA HIS A 718 -28.99 5.02 -1.44
C HIS A 718 -29.71 4.17 -0.40
N GLU A 719 -29.01 3.19 0.19
CA GLU A 719 -29.59 2.26 1.15
C GLU A 719 -29.92 2.93 2.49
N VAL A 720 -29.13 3.89 2.94
CA VAL A 720 -29.36 4.66 4.17
C VAL A 720 -30.61 5.53 4.04
N LEU A 721 -30.82 6.18 2.89
CA LEU A 721 -32.03 6.98 2.67
C LEU A 721 -33.30 6.12 2.73
N ILE A 722 -33.29 4.92 2.12
CA ILE A 722 -34.39 3.96 2.25
C ILE A 722 -34.59 3.56 3.72
N THR A 723 -33.51 3.20 4.41
CA THR A 723 -33.56 2.79 5.82
C THR A 723 -34.15 3.90 6.70
N LYS A 724 -33.73 5.15 6.51
CA LYS A 724 -34.24 6.31 7.25
C LYS A 724 -35.74 6.49 7.06
N LEU A 725 -36.25 6.34 5.83
CA LEU A 725 -37.68 6.42 5.54
C LEU A 725 -38.49 5.33 6.24
N ILE A 726 -37.96 4.10 6.28
CA ILE A 726 -38.61 2.98 6.98
C ILE A 726 -38.62 3.24 8.49
N LEU A 727 -37.48 3.66 9.06
CA LEU A 727 -37.34 3.95 10.49
C LEU A 727 -38.24 5.10 10.97
N ASN A 728 -38.46 6.10 10.12
CA ASN A 728 -39.34 7.23 10.44
C ASN A 728 -40.83 6.87 10.30
N ASN A 729 -41.19 5.76 9.67
CA ASN A 729 -42.59 5.36 9.53
C ASN A 729 -43.06 4.56 10.75
N PRO A 730 -44.03 5.06 11.53
CA PRO A 730 -44.46 4.43 12.78
C PRO A 730 -45.12 3.05 12.61
N ASN A 731 -45.49 2.67 11.38
CA ASN A 731 -46.05 1.34 11.09
C ASN A 731 -44.98 0.23 11.12
N TYR A 732 -43.70 0.59 11.10
CA TYR A 732 -42.59 -0.34 11.18
C TYR A 732 -41.88 -0.16 12.53
N SER A 733 -41.58 -1.26 13.21
CA SER A 733 -40.85 -1.25 14.48
C SER A 733 -39.73 -2.30 14.46
N GLY A 734 -38.70 -2.09 15.27
CA GLY A 734 -37.55 -3.01 15.36
C GLY A 734 -36.75 -3.12 14.07
N GLU A 735 -36.44 -4.34 13.66
CA GLU A 735 -35.59 -4.66 12.50
C GLU A 735 -36.34 -4.67 11.15
N GLY A 736 -37.52 -4.05 11.07
CA GLY A 736 -38.32 -4.01 9.84
C GLY A 736 -37.58 -3.43 8.62
N TYR A 737 -36.57 -2.58 8.83
CA TYR A 737 -35.75 -2.02 7.76
C TYR A 737 -34.82 -3.05 7.08
N LEU A 738 -34.63 -4.24 7.65
CA LEU A 738 -33.85 -5.35 7.05
C LEU A 738 -34.69 -6.26 6.14
N ILE A 739 -36.02 -6.09 6.16
CA ILE A 739 -36.96 -6.91 5.39
C ILE A 739 -36.98 -6.43 3.94
N GLU A 740 -36.48 -7.27 3.03
CA GLU A 740 -36.38 -7.01 1.58
C GLU A 740 -37.67 -6.44 0.97
N LYS A 741 -38.82 -7.06 1.28
CA LYS A 741 -40.13 -6.62 0.79
C LYS A 741 -40.44 -5.15 1.13
N TYR A 742 -40.03 -4.67 2.30
CA TYR A 742 -40.29 -3.29 2.70
C TYR A 742 -39.33 -2.33 2.02
N ARG A 743 -38.06 -2.71 1.87
CA ARG A 743 -37.06 -1.90 1.13
C ARG A 743 -37.48 -1.71 -0.33
N ASP A 744 -37.86 -2.79 -1.01
CA ASP A 744 -38.35 -2.76 -2.39
C ASP A 744 -39.56 -1.84 -2.53
N LYS A 745 -40.53 -1.95 -1.61
CA LYS A 745 -41.70 -1.07 -1.56
C LYS A 745 -41.29 0.41 -1.49
N TYR A 746 -40.39 0.80 -0.58
CA TYR A 746 -40.00 2.20 -0.45
C TYR A 746 -39.20 2.71 -1.65
N ASN A 747 -38.33 1.87 -2.21
CA ASN A 747 -37.66 2.17 -3.48
C ASN A 747 -38.67 2.46 -4.60
N ASP A 748 -39.71 1.62 -4.73
CA ASP A 748 -40.74 1.78 -5.75
C ASP A 748 -41.61 3.03 -5.52
N LEU A 749 -41.97 3.32 -4.27
CA LEU A 749 -42.70 4.53 -3.91
C LEU A 749 -41.93 5.80 -4.27
N LEU A 750 -40.63 5.87 -3.94
CA LEU A 750 -39.78 6.99 -4.33
C LEU A 750 -39.72 7.15 -5.86
N ASN A 751 -39.64 6.03 -6.58
CA ASN A 751 -39.63 6.03 -8.04
C ASN A 751 -40.95 6.52 -8.65
N GLU A 752 -42.10 6.14 -8.07
CA GLU A 752 -43.41 6.63 -8.51
C GLU A 752 -43.59 8.12 -8.18
N LEU A 753 -43.13 8.57 -7.01
CA LEU A 753 -43.16 9.99 -6.63
C LEU A 753 -42.30 10.86 -7.56
N VAL A 754 -41.11 10.39 -7.97
CA VAL A 754 -40.27 11.10 -8.96
C VAL A 754 -40.97 11.22 -10.32
N LYS A 755 -41.81 10.26 -10.71
CA LYS A 755 -42.58 10.33 -11.96
C LYS A 755 -43.78 11.27 -11.86
N THR A 756 -44.41 11.36 -10.69
CA THR A 756 -45.73 11.99 -10.49
C THR A 756 -45.67 13.41 -9.90
N ASN A 757 -44.60 13.79 -9.20
CA ASN A 757 -44.45 15.12 -8.59
C ASN A 757 -43.54 16.05 -9.39
N SER A 758 -43.73 17.38 -9.22
CA SER A 758 -42.82 18.39 -9.76
C SER A 758 -41.46 18.32 -9.06
N LYS A 759 -40.41 18.74 -9.78
CA LYS A 759 -38.99 18.72 -9.37
C LYS A 759 -38.65 19.58 -8.12
N ASP A 760 -39.65 20.13 -7.43
CA ASP A 760 -39.46 21.12 -6.36
C ASP A 760 -39.28 20.50 -4.97
N ILE A 761 -39.37 19.17 -4.84
CA ILE A 761 -39.11 18.46 -3.58
C ILE A 761 -37.65 17.99 -3.56
N GLU A 762 -36.85 18.61 -2.69
CA GLU A 762 -35.40 18.36 -2.56
C GLU A 762 -35.03 16.87 -2.42
N ILE A 763 -35.77 16.11 -1.60
CA ILE A 763 -35.53 14.66 -1.41
C ILE A 763 -35.74 13.88 -2.71
N LEU A 764 -36.75 14.24 -3.52
CA LEU A 764 -37.03 13.56 -4.79
C LEU A 764 -36.01 13.94 -5.88
N ASP A 765 -35.57 15.19 -5.92
CA ASP A 765 -34.48 15.62 -6.81
C ASP A 765 -33.17 14.91 -6.46
N PHE A 766 -32.81 14.87 -5.18
CA PHE A 766 -31.65 14.13 -4.69
C PHE A 766 -31.75 12.64 -5.02
N TRP A 767 -32.88 11.99 -4.71
CA TRP A 767 -33.10 10.57 -5.00
C TRP A 767 -32.92 10.26 -6.49
N LYS A 768 -33.46 11.12 -7.37
CA LYS A 768 -33.31 10.96 -8.81
C LYS A 768 -31.84 10.98 -9.23
N GLN A 769 -31.09 12.00 -8.80
CA GLN A 769 -29.67 12.15 -9.14
C GLN A 769 -28.84 10.99 -8.58
N LEU A 770 -29.04 10.64 -7.32
CA LEU A 770 -28.35 9.54 -6.65
C LEU A 770 -28.63 8.20 -7.34
N LYS A 771 -29.88 7.92 -7.72
CA LYS A 771 -30.25 6.69 -8.41
C LYS A 771 -29.60 6.59 -9.79
N GLU A 772 -29.58 7.67 -10.56
CA GLU A 772 -28.93 7.70 -11.87
C GLU A 772 -27.42 7.42 -11.74
N LEU A 773 -26.75 8.05 -10.77
CA LEU A 773 -25.34 7.83 -10.47
C LEU A 773 -25.06 6.41 -9.98
N ARG A 774 -25.85 5.92 -9.02
CA ARG A 774 -25.73 4.57 -8.44
C ARG A 774 -25.89 3.51 -9.51
N ASN A 775 -26.88 3.65 -10.39
CA ASN A 775 -27.09 2.69 -11.46
C ASN A 775 -25.90 2.69 -12.44
N ASP A 776 -25.36 3.87 -12.76
CA ASP A 776 -24.20 3.95 -13.64
C ASP A 776 -22.97 3.24 -13.04
N ILE A 777 -22.64 3.51 -11.76
CA ILE A 777 -21.50 2.91 -11.06
C ILE A 777 -21.69 1.39 -10.86
N THR A 778 -22.84 0.97 -10.34
CA THR A 778 -23.07 -0.44 -9.98
C THR A 778 -23.32 -1.36 -11.17
N HIS A 779 -23.50 -0.79 -12.37
CA HIS A 779 -23.52 -1.49 -13.66
C HIS A 779 -22.27 -1.22 -14.50
N CYS A 780 -21.18 -0.76 -13.87
CA CYS A 780 -19.86 -0.58 -14.46
C CYS A 780 -19.82 0.22 -15.79
N GLY A 781 -20.76 1.15 -15.97
CA GLY A 781 -20.87 1.99 -17.17
C GLY A 781 -21.47 1.29 -18.38
N TYR A 782 -22.09 0.13 -18.22
CA TYR A 782 -22.72 -0.62 -19.33
C TYR A 782 -24.10 -0.05 -19.71
N ARG A 783 -24.09 1.18 -20.24
CA ARG A 783 -25.27 1.91 -20.74
C ARG A 783 -24.86 2.78 -21.93
N GLU A 784 -25.82 3.31 -22.67
CA GLU A 784 -25.56 4.15 -23.87
C GLU A 784 -24.78 5.44 -23.55
N ASN A 785 -25.09 6.09 -22.43
CA ASN A 785 -24.48 7.37 -22.02
C ASN A 785 -23.98 7.26 -20.57
N PRO A 786 -22.86 6.55 -20.32
CA PRO A 786 -22.26 6.51 -19.00
C PRO A 786 -21.54 7.83 -18.73
N PHE A 787 -21.45 8.23 -17.47
CA PHE A 787 -20.62 9.40 -17.13
C PHE A 787 -19.13 9.13 -17.38
N LEU A 788 -18.37 10.21 -17.65
CA LEU A 788 -16.92 10.17 -17.79
C LEU A 788 -16.23 10.12 -16.41
N ALA A 789 -15.32 9.17 -16.20
CA ALA A 789 -14.42 9.16 -15.05
C ALA A 789 -13.50 10.39 -15.11
N SER A 790 -13.67 11.31 -14.16
CA SER A 790 -12.92 12.56 -14.11
C SER A 790 -12.81 13.07 -12.67
N LEU A 791 -11.87 13.99 -12.43
CA LEU A 791 -11.78 14.72 -11.17
C LEU A 791 -13.04 15.56 -10.92
N ASP A 792 -13.63 16.15 -11.97
CA ASP A 792 -14.91 16.88 -11.85
C ASP A 792 -16.03 15.97 -11.32
N LYS A 793 -16.04 14.70 -11.72
CA LYS A 793 -17.02 13.74 -11.20
C LYS A 793 -16.75 13.40 -9.73
N GLN A 794 -15.49 13.37 -9.28
CA GLN A 794 -15.18 13.21 -7.86
C GLN A 794 -15.74 14.38 -7.04
N GLU A 795 -15.57 15.62 -7.51
CA GLU A 795 -16.13 16.80 -6.86
C GLU A 795 -17.66 16.80 -6.85
N GLU A 796 -18.32 16.40 -7.94
CA GLU A 796 -19.78 16.24 -7.98
C GLU A 796 -20.29 15.23 -6.93
N ILE A 797 -19.57 14.14 -6.68
CA ILE A 797 -19.92 13.18 -5.63
C ILE A 797 -19.72 13.78 -4.23
N LYS A 798 -18.68 14.58 -4.01
CA LYS A 798 -18.49 15.31 -2.74
C LYS A 798 -19.64 16.30 -2.51
N GLU A 799 -20.11 16.99 -3.55
CA GLU A 799 -21.30 17.84 -3.46
C GLU A 799 -22.57 17.04 -3.16
N LEU A 800 -22.72 15.87 -3.77
CA LEU A 800 -23.83 14.96 -3.48
C LEU A 800 -23.79 14.46 -2.04
N GLN A 801 -22.60 14.20 -1.47
CA GLN A 801 -22.43 13.85 -0.06
C GLN A 801 -22.84 14.99 0.88
N LYS A 802 -22.48 16.24 0.57
CA LYS A 802 -22.95 17.39 1.37
C LYS A 802 -24.48 17.49 1.37
N ARG A 803 -25.12 17.29 0.21
CA ARG A 803 -26.59 17.27 0.10
C ARG A 803 -27.21 16.10 0.86
N PHE A 804 -26.60 14.92 0.79
CA PHE A 804 -27.02 13.76 1.56
C PHE A 804 -27.04 14.08 3.06
N ASN A 805 -25.96 14.66 3.58
CA ASN A 805 -25.85 15.07 4.98
C ASN A 805 -26.97 16.05 5.36
N ASN A 806 -27.22 17.08 4.56
CA ASN A 806 -28.29 18.04 4.84
C ASN A 806 -29.68 17.37 4.88
N ILE A 807 -29.94 16.42 3.98
CA ILE A 807 -31.21 15.69 3.96
C ILE A 807 -31.39 14.83 5.21
N ILE A 808 -30.36 14.11 5.65
CA ILE A 808 -30.47 13.19 6.79
C ILE A 808 -30.37 13.90 8.15
N PHE A 809 -29.68 15.04 8.25
CA PHE A 809 -29.48 15.77 9.50
C PHE A 809 -30.36 17.00 9.70
N GLU A 810 -30.44 17.87 8.68
CA GLU A 810 -30.94 19.24 8.87
C GLU A 810 -32.46 19.33 8.72
N LYS A 811 -33.08 18.33 8.09
CA LYS A 811 -34.54 18.23 8.01
C LYS A 811 -35.13 17.87 9.36
N ASN A 812 -35.99 18.75 9.87
CA ASN A 812 -36.66 18.54 11.14
C ASN A 812 -37.72 17.41 11.03
N THR A 813 -38.29 17.02 12.16
CA THR A 813 -39.31 15.97 12.22
C THR A 813 -40.54 16.30 11.36
N ASP A 814 -40.89 17.58 11.21
CA ASP A 814 -42.06 18.03 10.44
C ASP A 814 -41.85 17.87 8.92
N ASP A 815 -40.63 18.08 8.43
CA ASP A 815 -40.26 17.83 7.02
C ASP A 815 -40.39 16.35 6.68
N TRP A 816 -39.88 15.47 7.54
CA TRP A 816 -39.99 14.02 7.37
C TRP A 816 -41.44 13.54 7.46
N ASN A 817 -42.22 14.06 8.41
CA ASN A 817 -43.65 13.75 8.52
C ASN A 817 -44.42 14.17 7.26
N SER A 818 -44.14 15.36 6.74
CA SER A 818 -44.74 15.87 5.51
C SER A 818 -44.41 14.98 4.31
N PHE A 819 -43.16 14.52 4.22
CA PHE A 819 -42.74 13.60 3.17
C PHE A 819 -43.35 12.19 3.31
N LEU A 820 -43.50 11.68 4.52
CA LEU A 820 -44.20 10.40 4.79
C LEU A 820 -45.67 10.44 4.37
N ILE A 821 -46.35 11.59 4.55
CA ILE A 821 -47.73 11.76 4.06
C ILE A 821 -47.79 11.60 2.53
N LEU A 822 -46.81 12.18 1.81
CA LEU A 822 -46.71 12.02 0.36
C LEU A 822 -46.45 10.56 -0.05
N LEU A 823 -45.57 9.86 0.66
CA LEU A 823 -45.30 8.43 0.43
C LEU A 823 -46.54 7.57 0.67
N ASN A 824 -47.27 7.79 1.76
CA ASN A 824 -48.50 7.05 2.06
C ASN A 824 -49.58 7.31 1.00
N LYS A 825 -49.66 8.54 0.48
CA LYS A 825 -50.56 8.87 -0.63
C LYS A 825 -50.19 8.10 -1.90
N ALA A 826 -48.91 8.09 -2.28
CA ALA A 826 -48.44 7.33 -3.43
C ALA A 826 -48.67 5.82 -3.27
N GLU A 827 -48.53 5.28 -2.05
CA GLU A 827 -48.84 3.89 -1.77
C GLU A 827 -50.31 3.57 -2.04
N ASN A 828 -51.23 4.40 -1.53
CA ASN A 828 -52.65 4.23 -1.78
C ASN A 828 -52.98 4.33 -3.28
N ASP A 829 -52.38 5.30 -3.99
CA ASP A 829 -52.57 5.48 -5.43
C ASP A 829 -52.03 4.28 -6.24
N MET A 830 -50.92 3.66 -5.80
CA MET A 830 -50.39 2.43 -6.41
C MET A 830 -51.23 1.20 -6.12
N GLN A 831 -51.86 1.09 -4.94
CA GLN A 831 -52.77 -0.02 -4.60
C GLN A 831 -54.11 0.06 -5.34
N LEU A 832 -54.52 1.26 -5.78
CA LEU A 832 -55.75 1.51 -6.53
C LEU A 832 -55.61 1.26 -8.05
N LYS A 833 -54.38 1.22 -8.58
CA LYS A 833 -54.05 0.90 -9.98
C LYS A 833 -53.82 -0.60 -10.13
#